data_AF-A0A1M7GCX4-F1
#
_entry.id   AF-A0A1M7GCX4-F1
#
_cell.length_a   1.000
_cell.length_b   1.000
_cell.length_c   1.000
_cell.angle_alpha   90.00
_cell.angle_beta   90.00
_cell.angle_gamma   90.00
#
_symmetry.space_group_name_H-M   'P 1'
#
loop_
_entity.id
_entity.type
_entity.pdbx_description
1 polymer ?
#
loop_
_entity_poly.entity_id
_entity_poly.type
_entity_poly.pdbx_seq_one_letter_code
_entity_poly.pdbx_strand_id
1 'polypeptide(L)'
;MLTKALDIVKDLLVLLFLHFRAVFKKLNRAKDGIPLRYLASDFIGVLHSCAMFTVLTLLAFFIFNVLPQGRDVLLIIVEEIAVQHRVGSLFWLLGGVTAWSVVSEFGTRYSIYVTDNSGRSLPEERVEWRKVVQETVAQLFLLLPFFIVFLGFLRNYLQDTTLTTSQKNWGFGIPVACLYLVMNLVVRSYFSDTEVEQKIDRHKATSKKLNREANKAADAKLAKTIARPQKPSGIFSFFQLNEQEQTWCSKLIGIYNIYVFAIRKPSNFQPAINEPLEKFTDQFSKLDSYNEQLHFLQREDHMPDNTRIPADFIPMKFTQDPEKPDGQFRWVFKIPLDFYADLHRQIKWVTITCLSVFLVVCFLPLNMYSVIGSPGLVIIAITCWLGIYLGLLYLDYAQLREKQFSLRFLLFVLLVVSSYINNDHQVRYNDTGRIDNRPSLATHFDRWFEDYKKDSLHTRYYFRWIQDTPVARFRYPVIFVCAEGGALRTAAFAAQTLSFLQDNFVREKDSFIYRKAMEMDDSARKKGLPADNLARYFQRKVEREEVGKDFKKAVYAYSGVSGGALGLSFFNAIAYMTPGFKRREDSLSILTRTFFTQDYLSPVIGKMFYGDFMNLFIPFHIQYFDRAIALEESWEHGFMETVTSSSTDIFSEDFLSLYPQSHKYPAMFINTTEVESGLPCWLTNVRPDSSMALWQRRDLLAKKIKGGINYSTMVNFSSRFPLFSPAANLRQNSNMKLHYVDGGYAENTGSGTMLEVLQALKRKSTYFKRDEVVPFVIVLKFSDEKDDDFENINLGNEVMEVLLGINNARSGRSTMALTQLARYTERDLKGRFIALSLDKTGSQVPLNWVLSGTSIQNLQSDIEEKWKNRMVNDLNQFFLLNNECVLMADTARTTACGISRK
;
A
#
# COMPACT_ATOMS: atom_id res chain seq x y z
N MET A 1 -1.18 -16.05 28.47
CA MET A 1 -0.56 -15.79 27.15
C MET A 1 -0.35 -14.31 26.91
N LEU A 2 -1.32 -13.42 27.17
CA LEU A 2 -1.04 -11.98 27.28
C LEU A 2 0.14 -11.71 28.24
N THR A 3 0.19 -12.44 29.35
CA THR A 3 1.33 -12.50 30.27
C THR A 3 2.64 -12.94 29.61
N LYS A 4 2.64 -14.01 28.79
CA LYS A 4 3.82 -14.47 28.05
C LYS A 4 4.24 -13.52 26.92
N ALA A 5 3.30 -12.87 26.23
CA ALA A 5 3.60 -11.85 25.24
C ALA A 5 4.15 -10.58 25.91
N LEU A 6 3.60 -10.20 27.06
CA LEU A 6 4.16 -9.17 27.95
C LEU A 6 5.54 -9.57 28.47
N ASP A 7 5.77 -10.85 28.76
CA ASP A 7 7.09 -11.36 29.16
C ASP A 7 8.07 -11.29 27.99
N ILE A 8 7.66 -11.63 26.75
CA ILE A 8 8.48 -11.45 25.55
C ILE A 8 8.76 -9.97 25.29
N VAL A 9 7.75 -9.09 25.43
CA VAL A 9 7.91 -7.63 25.33
C VAL A 9 8.85 -7.14 26.43
N LYS A 10 8.74 -7.66 27.65
CA LYS A 10 9.59 -7.31 28.77
C LYS A 10 11.02 -7.80 28.56
N ASP A 11 11.22 -9.02 28.08
CA ASP A 11 12.53 -9.59 27.74
C ASP A 11 13.17 -8.82 26.57
N LEU A 12 12.37 -8.44 25.57
CA LEU A 12 12.76 -7.55 24.49
C LEU A 12 13.18 -6.18 25.02
N LEU A 13 12.37 -5.56 25.86
CA LEU A 13 12.67 -4.28 26.49
C LEU A 13 13.91 -4.39 27.38
N VAL A 14 14.12 -5.50 28.09
CA VAL A 14 15.32 -5.76 28.89
C VAL A 14 16.55 -5.93 28.00
N LEU A 15 16.45 -6.69 26.90
CA LEU A 15 17.53 -6.87 25.94
C LEU A 15 17.93 -5.52 25.31
N LEU A 16 16.94 -4.78 24.80
CA LEU A 16 17.12 -3.45 24.25
C LEU A 16 17.67 -2.49 25.31
N PHE A 17 17.12 -2.49 26.53
CA PHE A 17 17.58 -1.65 27.63
C PHE A 17 19.02 -1.96 28.02
N LEU A 18 19.41 -3.23 28.12
CA LEU A 18 20.78 -3.63 28.44
C LEU A 18 21.76 -3.14 27.37
N HIS A 19 21.37 -3.26 26.10
CA HIS A 19 22.18 -2.78 24.98
C HIS A 19 22.27 -1.25 24.94
N PHE A 20 21.13 -0.56 24.95
CA PHE A 20 21.08 0.90 24.98
C PHE A 20 21.69 1.49 26.24
N ARG A 21 21.73 0.78 27.37
CA ARG A 21 22.46 1.21 28.57
C ARG A 21 23.97 1.27 28.34
N ALA A 22 24.54 0.31 27.60
CA ALA A 22 25.96 0.34 27.26
C ALA A 22 26.28 1.51 26.30
N VAL A 23 25.45 1.69 25.27
CA VAL A 23 25.54 2.81 24.32
C VAL A 23 25.39 4.16 25.03
N PHE A 24 24.38 4.30 25.89
CA PHE A 24 24.15 5.50 26.69
C PHE A 24 25.32 5.78 27.64
N LYS A 25 25.95 4.75 28.21
CA LYS A 25 27.16 4.91 29.03
C LYS A 25 28.34 5.45 28.21
N LYS A 26 28.52 4.99 26.96
CA LYS A 26 29.53 5.53 26.04
C LYS A 26 29.23 6.99 25.67
N LEU A 27 28.01 7.28 25.24
CA LEU A 27 27.56 8.66 24.90
C LEU A 27 27.70 9.60 26.10
N ASN A 28 27.33 9.15 27.29
CA ASN A 28 27.39 9.98 28.49
C ASN A 28 28.82 10.24 28.97
N ARG A 29 29.79 9.40 28.61
CA ARG A 29 31.22 9.68 28.83
C ARG A 29 31.77 10.64 27.78
N ALA A 30 31.42 10.45 26.51
CA ALA A 30 31.94 11.25 25.41
C ALA A 30 31.34 12.67 25.32
N LYS A 31 30.22 12.95 26.01
CA LYS A 31 29.59 14.28 26.01
C LYS A 31 30.26 15.26 26.98
N ASP A 32 31.06 14.77 27.93
CA ASP A 32 31.58 15.58 29.02
C ASP A 32 32.44 16.73 28.46
N GLY A 33 32.16 17.96 28.88
CA GLY A 33 32.87 19.16 28.39
C GLY A 33 32.28 19.82 27.14
N ILE A 34 31.29 19.21 26.47
CA ILE A 34 30.75 19.72 25.19
C ILE A 34 29.40 20.45 25.37
N PRO A 35 29.25 21.71 24.91
CA PRO A 35 27.97 22.41 24.92
C PRO A 35 26.85 21.70 24.13
N LEU A 36 25.62 21.73 24.65
CA LEU A 36 24.45 21.05 24.07
C LEU A 36 24.21 21.37 22.58
N ARG A 37 24.41 22.63 22.17
CA ARG A 37 24.26 23.04 20.75
C ARG A 37 25.17 22.25 19.81
N TYR A 38 26.39 21.93 20.24
CA TYR A 38 27.35 21.18 19.46
C TYR A 38 27.05 19.69 19.49
N LEU A 39 26.59 19.16 20.63
CA LEU A 39 26.10 17.78 20.71
C LEU A 39 24.97 17.53 19.70
N ALA A 40 23.98 18.43 19.65
CA ALA A 40 22.84 18.35 18.73
C ALA A 40 23.27 18.56 17.26
N SER A 41 24.10 19.57 16.99
CA SER A 41 24.64 19.82 15.65
C SER A 41 25.44 18.64 15.13
N ASP A 42 26.22 17.98 15.98
CA ASP A 42 27.03 16.83 15.59
C ASP A 42 26.14 15.62 15.30
N PHE A 43 25.12 15.40 16.12
CA PHE A 43 24.13 14.35 15.87
C PHE A 43 23.39 14.53 14.54
N ILE A 44 22.90 15.74 14.28
CA ILE A 44 22.23 16.08 13.01
C ILE A 44 23.18 15.92 11.82
N GLY A 45 24.46 16.31 11.97
CA GLY A 45 25.45 16.14 10.91
C GLY A 45 25.72 14.67 10.56
N VAL A 46 25.71 13.76 11.54
CA VAL A 46 25.82 12.32 11.28
C VAL A 46 24.55 11.80 10.60
N LEU A 47 23.37 12.18 11.08
CA LEU A 47 22.10 11.80 10.43
C LEU A 47 21.99 12.28 8.98
N HIS A 48 22.49 13.48 8.70
CA HIS A 48 22.56 14.01 7.33
C HIS A 48 23.50 13.18 6.45
N SER A 49 24.60 12.66 7.01
CA SER A 49 25.53 11.77 6.30
C SER A 49 24.88 10.45 5.87
N CYS A 50 23.79 10.02 6.52
CA CYS A 50 23.01 8.84 6.16
C CYS A 50 21.56 9.16 5.72
N ALA A 51 21.30 10.36 5.20
CA ALA A 51 19.94 10.87 4.95
C ALA A 51 19.02 9.92 4.16
N MET A 52 19.51 9.30 3.07
CA MET A 52 18.68 8.36 2.28
C MET A 52 18.23 7.12 3.07
N PHE A 53 19.10 6.59 3.94
CA PHE A 53 18.76 5.48 4.83
C PHE A 53 17.67 5.90 5.82
N THR A 54 17.82 7.10 6.39
CA THR A 54 16.84 7.71 7.31
C THR A 54 15.48 7.89 6.63
N VAL A 55 15.45 8.47 5.42
CA VAL A 55 14.22 8.72 4.66
C VAL A 55 13.47 7.42 4.37
N LEU A 56 14.15 6.38 3.85
CA LEU A 56 13.50 5.11 3.55
C LEU A 56 13.03 4.37 4.82
N THR A 57 13.75 4.53 5.93
CA THR A 57 13.34 3.96 7.22
C THR A 57 12.11 4.67 7.80
N LEU A 58 12.05 6.00 7.69
CA LEU A 58 10.88 6.78 8.09
C LEU A 58 9.66 6.47 7.21
N LEU A 59 9.88 6.28 5.91
CA LEU A 59 8.82 5.85 4.99
C LEU A 59 8.26 4.48 5.40
N ALA A 60 9.11 3.50 5.72
CA ALA A 60 8.67 2.20 6.23
C ALA A 60 7.88 2.33 7.54
N PHE A 61 8.34 3.17 8.47
CA PHE A 61 7.62 3.46 9.70
C PHE A 61 6.22 3.99 9.40
N PHE A 62 6.11 4.97 8.52
CA PHE A 62 4.82 5.56 8.11
C PHE A 62 3.90 4.51 7.47
N ILE A 63 4.42 3.69 6.55
CA ILE A 63 3.66 2.64 5.87
C ILE A 63 3.08 1.64 6.88
N PHE A 64 3.91 1.04 7.73
CA PHE A 64 3.47 -0.07 8.60
C PHE A 64 2.75 0.39 9.87
N ASN A 65 3.00 1.61 10.35
CA ASN A 65 2.47 2.07 11.64
C ASN A 65 1.41 3.15 11.52
N VAL A 66 1.45 3.99 10.48
CA VAL A 66 0.54 5.14 10.36
C VAL A 66 -0.58 4.86 9.38
N LEU A 67 -0.27 4.32 8.20
CA LEU A 67 -1.27 4.03 7.18
C LEU A 67 -2.18 2.85 7.58
N PRO A 68 -3.52 3.00 7.52
CA PRO A 68 -4.47 1.88 7.68
C PRO A 68 -4.20 0.72 6.73
N GLN A 69 -3.75 1.01 5.51
CA GLN A 69 -3.41 0.01 4.51
C GLN A 69 -2.26 -0.88 4.96
N GLY A 70 -1.12 -0.32 5.40
CA GLY A 70 0.01 -1.13 5.82
C GLY A 70 -0.29 -1.97 7.06
N ARG A 71 -1.19 -1.50 7.93
CA ARG A 71 -1.73 -2.28 9.06
C ARG A 71 -2.56 -3.48 8.59
N ASP A 72 -3.50 -3.28 7.68
CA ASP A 72 -4.35 -4.36 7.15
C ASP A 72 -3.52 -5.47 6.48
N VAL A 73 -2.48 -5.08 5.76
CA VAL A 73 -1.61 -6.07 5.13
C VAL A 73 -0.82 -6.90 6.16
N LEU A 74 -0.42 -6.33 7.31
CA LEU A 74 0.14 -7.13 8.41
C LEU A 74 -0.90 -8.06 9.04
N LEU A 75 -2.18 -7.68 9.06
CA LEU A 75 -3.28 -8.53 9.54
C LEU A 75 -3.49 -9.75 8.62
N ILE A 76 -3.25 -9.63 7.32
CA ILE A 76 -3.31 -10.78 6.39
C ILE A 76 -2.31 -11.87 6.81
N ILE A 77 -1.09 -11.50 7.22
CA ILE A 77 -0.10 -12.47 7.74
C ILE A 77 -0.63 -13.16 9.01
N VAL A 78 -1.29 -12.40 9.89
CA VAL A 78 -1.92 -12.95 11.11
C VAL A 78 -3.03 -13.94 10.76
N GLU A 79 -3.88 -13.61 9.79
CA GLU A 79 -4.99 -14.44 9.34
C GLU A 79 -4.53 -15.70 8.58
N GLU A 80 -3.49 -15.60 7.75
CA GLU A 80 -2.86 -16.76 7.12
C GLU A 80 -2.42 -17.79 8.17
N ILE A 81 -1.85 -17.34 9.28
CA ILE A 81 -1.38 -18.22 10.36
C ILE A 81 -2.55 -18.74 11.19
N ALA A 82 -3.43 -17.83 11.63
CA ALA A 82 -4.49 -18.12 12.59
C ALA A 82 -5.66 -18.90 11.98
N VAL A 83 -5.95 -18.70 10.71
CA VAL A 83 -7.13 -19.25 10.02
C VAL A 83 -6.72 -20.23 8.93
N GLN A 84 -5.72 -19.90 8.10
CA GLN A 84 -5.33 -20.74 6.96
C GLN A 84 -4.24 -21.75 7.28
N HIS A 85 -3.62 -21.66 8.47
CA HIS A 85 -2.46 -22.45 8.90
C HIS A 85 -1.28 -22.42 7.91
N ARG A 86 -1.09 -21.28 7.23
CA ARG A 86 0.01 -21.00 6.31
C ARG A 86 0.98 -19.99 6.94
N VAL A 87 2.27 -20.15 6.63
CA VAL A 87 3.35 -19.30 7.17
C VAL A 87 4.24 -18.70 6.06
N GLY A 88 3.82 -18.81 4.80
CA GLY A 88 4.63 -18.41 3.63
C GLY A 88 5.00 -16.93 3.66
N SER A 89 4.01 -16.05 3.81
CA SER A 89 4.22 -14.60 3.88
C SER A 89 5.07 -14.19 5.10
N LEU A 90 4.98 -14.92 6.21
CA LEU A 90 5.81 -14.70 7.39
C LEU A 90 7.30 -14.98 7.10
N PHE A 91 7.62 -16.03 6.34
CA PHE A 91 9.02 -16.34 5.99
C PHE A 91 9.66 -15.19 5.19
N TRP A 92 8.95 -14.68 4.18
CA TRP A 92 9.41 -13.54 3.37
C TRP A 92 9.54 -12.25 4.19
N LEU A 93 8.60 -12.01 5.12
CA LEU A 93 8.68 -10.90 6.05
C LEU A 93 9.95 -11.00 6.92
N LEU A 94 10.18 -12.14 7.57
CA LEU A 94 11.33 -12.33 8.47
C LEU A 94 12.67 -12.23 7.72
N GLY A 95 12.78 -12.87 6.57
CA GLY A 95 13.97 -12.79 5.71
C GLY A 95 14.22 -11.36 5.24
N GLY A 96 13.16 -10.67 4.79
CA GLY A 96 13.22 -9.27 4.35
C GLY A 96 13.67 -8.33 5.47
N VAL A 97 13.08 -8.41 6.67
CA VAL A 97 13.44 -7.54 7.81
C VAL A 97 14.89 -7.77 8.24
N THR A 98 15.35 -9.03 8.21
CA THR A 98 16.75 -9.36 8.53
C THR A 98 17.71 -8.76 7.51
N ALA A 99 17.41 -8.91 6.22
CA ALA A 99 18.22 -8.32 5.16
C ALA A 99 18.21 -6.79 5.24
N TRP A 100 17.05 -6.18 5.49
CA TRP A 100 16.91 -4.74 5.68
C TRP A 100 17.76 -4.23 6.85
N SER A 101 17.74 -4.93 7.99
CA SER A 101 18.57 -4.64 9.17
C SER A 101 20.06 -4.64 8.85
N VAL A 102 20.57 -5.72 8.26
CA VAL A 102 22.00 -5.86 7.93
C VAL A 102 22.45 -4.82 6.90
N VAL A 103 21.68 -4.61 5.84
CA VAL A 103 22.01 -3.64 4.79
C VAL A 103 21.93 -2.20 5.31
N SER A 104 20.99 -1.88 6.20
CA SER A 104 20.88 -0.54 6.79
C SER A 104 22.06 -0.22 7.71
N GLU A 105 22.45 -1.15 8.58
CA GLU A 105 23.62 -0.99 9.44
C GLU A 105 24.89 -0.79 8.61
N PHE A 106 25.17 -1.71 7.68
CA PHE A 106 26.38 -1.65 6.85
C PHE A 106 26.40 -0.40 5.95
N GLY A 107 25.26 -0.09 5.33
CA GLY A 107 25.15 1.05 4.42
C GLY A 107 25.25 2.40 5.14
N THR A 108 24.71 2.53 6.35
CA THR A 108 24.90 3.76 7.14
C THR A 108 26.34 3.96 7.59
N ARG A 109 27.04 2.90 8.04
CA ARG A 109 28.49 2.98 8.32
C ARG A 109 29.26 3.48 7.12
N TYR A 110 29.06 2.86 5.95
CA TYR A 110 29.77 3.25 4.75
C TYR A 110 29.45 4.68 4.30
N SER A 111 28.16 5.06 4.32
CA SER A 111 27.73 6.43 3.98
C SER A 111 28.46 7.46 4.84
N ILE A 112 28.54 7.21 6.15
CA ILE A 112 29.30 8.04 7.08
C ILE A 112 30.79 8.07 6.73
N TYR A 113 31.41 6.93 6.43
CA TYR A 113 32.86 6.86 6.10
C TYR A 113 33.25 7.70 4.89
N VAL A 114 32.37 7.84 3.90
CA VAL A 114 32.66 8.60 2.67
C VAL A 114 32.24 10.06 2.74
N THR A 115 31.23 10.41 3.54
CA THR A 115 30.72 11.80 3.62
C THR A 115 31.25 12.60 4.81
N ASP A 116 31.55 11.95 5.94
CA ASP A 116 31.92 12.66 7.17
C ASP A 116 33.42 13.00 7.21
N ASN A 117 33.71 14.28 6.97
CA ASN A 117 35.06 14.87 6.90
C ASN A 117 35.37 15.79 8.08
N SER A 118 34.57 15.72 9.15
CA SER A 118 34.61 16.69 10.24
C SER A 118 35.86 16.58 11.12
N GLY A 119 36.66 15.52 11.00
CA GLY A 119 37.83 15.28 11.85
C GLY A 119 38.88 16.38 11.82
N ARG A 120 38.92 17.20 10.75
CA ARG A 120 39.87 18.31 10.62
C ARG A 120 39.38 19.62 11.23
N SER A 121 38.07 19.77 11.41
CA SER A 121 37.42 21.01 11.84
C SER A 121 36.95 20.97 13.30
N LEU A 122 37.07 19.83 13.97
CA LEU A 122 36.56 19.60 15.31
C LEU A 122 37.70 19.45 16.33
N PRO A 123 37.55 19.98 17.56
CA PRO A 123 38.40 19.63 18.70
C PRO A 123 38.38 18.13 19.02
N GLU A 124 39.42 17.62 19.69
CA GLU A 124 39.54 16.18 20.02
C GLU A 124 38.35 15.62 20.79
N GLU A 125 37.83 16.36 21.78
CA GLU A 125 36.63 15.98 22.55
C GLU A 125 35.40 15.82 21.64
N ARG A 126 35.22 16.74 20.69
CA ARG A 126 34.11 16.66 19.72
C ARG A 126 34.33 15.56 18.68
N VAL A 127 35.56 15.25 18.33
CA VAL A 127 35.91 14.10 17.48
C VAL A 127 35.52 12.79 18.18
N GLU A 128 35.81 12.66 19.48
CA GLU A 128 35.40 11.49 20.26
C GLU A 128 33.87 11.36 20.34
N TRP A 129 33.18 12.45 20.69
CA TRP A 129 31.71 12.50 20.64
C TRP A 129 31.15 12.08 19.28
N ARG A 130 31.69 12.64 18.20
CA ARG A 130 31.27 12.35 16.83
C ARG A 130 31.42 10.87 16.49
N LYS A 131 32.53 10.23 16.85
CA LYS A 131 32.74 8.78 16.62
C LYS A 131 31.72 7.93 17.38
N VAL A 132 31.44 8.26 18.65
CA VAL A 132 30.44 7.54 19.44
C VAL A 132 29.04 7.72 18.86
N VAL A 133 28.71 8.91 18.35
CA VAL A 133 27.45 9.16 17.65
C VAL A 133 27.34 8.32 16.37
N GLN A 134 28.39 8.24 15.56
CA GLN A 134 28.40 7.41 14.34
C GLN A 134 28.16 5.93 14.65
N GLU A 135 28.88 5.39 15.64
CA GLU A 135 28.68 4.01 16.13
C GLU A 135 27.22 3.81 16.58
N THR A 136 26.69 4.75 17.36
CA THR A 136 25.30 4.71 17.86
C THR A 136 24.29 4.71 16.72
N VAL A 137 24.46 5.61 15.73
CA VAL A 137 23.53 5.72 14.60
C VAL A 137 23.51 4.42 13.80
N ALA A 138 24.68 3.85 13.47
CA ALA A 138 24.74 2.56 12.78
C ALA A 138 24.03 1.43 13.57
N GLN A 139 24.29 1.34 14.88
CA GLN A 139 23.63 0.37 15.77
C GLN A 139 22.11 0.56 15.84
N LEU A 140 21.60 1.80 15.77
CA LEU A 140 20.17 2.07 15.67
C LEU A 140 19.58 1.53 14.37
N PHE A 141 20.23 1.76 13.23
CA PHE A 141 19.78 1.26 11.93
C PHE A 141 19.76 -0.26 11.81
N LEU A 142 20.56 -0.97 12.63
CA LEU A 142 20.46 -2.43 12.76
C LEU A 142 19.11 -2.85 13.39
N LEU A 143 18.60 -2.11 14.38
CA LEU A 143 17.44 -2.53 15.18
C LEU A 143 16.11 -1.94 14.69
N LEU A 144 16.15 -0.77 14.05
CA LEU A 144 14.97 -0.05 13.59
C LEU A 144 14.01 -0.89 12.73
N PRO A 145 14.48 -1.69 11.74
CA PRO A 145 13.60 -2.55 10.94
C PRO A 145 12.71 -3.49 11.76
N PHE A 146 13.30 -4.17 12.75
CA PHE A 146 12.56 -5.08 13.64
C PHE A 146 11.57 -4.32 14.50
N PHE A 147 11.98 -3.18 15.06
CA PHE A 147 11.11 -2.34 15.89
C PHE A 147 9.90 -1.82 15.11
N ILE A 148 10.11 -1.35 13.88
CA ILE A 148 9.05 -0.82 13.01
C ILE A 148 7.97 -1.88 12.75
N VAL A 149 8.37 -3.10 12.40
CA VAL A 149 7.42 -4.19 12.11
C VAL A 149 6.76 -4.71 13.38
N PHE A 150 7.52 -4.84 14.48
CA PHE A 150 6.99 -5.22 15.79
C PHE A 150 5.91 -4.25 16.28
N LEU A 151 6.15 -2.94 16.16
CA LEU A 151 5.19 -1.91 16.54
C LEU A 151 3.91 -2.00 15.69
N GLY A 152 4.04 -2.32 14.40
CA GLY A 152 2.91 -2.56 13.50
C GLY A 152 2.04 -3.72 13.97
N PHE A 153 2.64 -4.86 14.30
CA PHE A 153 1.91 -6.01 14.87
C PHE A 153 1.27 -5.69 16.22
N LEU A 154 1.99 -4.98 17.10
CA LEU A 154 1.46 -4.59 18.41
C LEU A 154 0.24 -3.68 18.27
N ARG A 155 0.31 -2.70 17.37
CA ARG A 155 -0.81 -1.79 17.11
C ARG A 155 -2.03 -2.53 16.58
N ASN A 156 -1.83 -3.46 15.63
CA ASN A 156 -2.90 -4.32 15.14
C ASN A 156 -3.48 -5.21 16.25
N TYR A 157 -2.64 -5.81 17.09
CA TYR A 157 -3.10 -6.61 18.22
C TYR A 157 -4.01 -5.82 19.17
N LEU A 158 -3.66 -4.56 19.46
CA LEU A 158 -4.45 -3.71 20.36
C LEU A 158 -5.80 -3.29 19.75
N GLN A 159 -5.91 -3.28 18.43
CA GLN A 159 -7.10 -2.80 17.71
C GLN A 159 -8.00 -3.93 17.18
N ASP A 160 -7.46 -5.14 17.01
CA ASP A 160 -8.20 -6.29 16.52
C ASP A 160 -9.25 -6.79 17.53
N THR A 161 -10.49 -6.94 17.07
CA THR A 161 -11.64 -7.41 17.87
C THR A 161 -12.34 -8.64 17.30
N THR A 162 -11.89 -9.15 16.15
CA THR A 162 -12.64 -10.16 15.38
C THR A 162 -12.08 -11.57 15.55
N LEU A 163 -10.78 -11.72 15.80
CA LEU A 163 -10.17 -13.01 16.06
C LEU A 163 -10.56 -13.52 17.44
N THR A 164 -10.86 -14.82 17.53
CA THR A 164 -11.03 -15.47 18.84
C THR A 164 -9.76 -15.36 19.67
N THR A 165 -9.86 -15.44 21.00
CA THR A 165 -8.67 -15.36 21.88
C THR A 165 -7.56 -16.35 21.48
N SER A 166 -7.93 -17.55 21.02
CA SER A 166 -6.96 -18.54 20.53
C SER A 166 -6.29 -18.10 19.22
N GLN A 167 -7.08 -17.70 18.22
CA GLN A 167 -6.58 -17.22 16.94
C GLN A 167 -5.71 -15.97 17.10
N LYS A 168 -6.12 -15.03 17.94
CA LYS A 168 -5.35 -13.81 18.24
C LYS A 168 -4.01 -14.17 18.89
N ASN A 169 -4.00 -15.12 19.82
CA ASN A 169 -2.76 -15.58 20.46
C ASN A 169 -1.80 -16.23 19.47
N TRP A 170 -2.27 -17.11 18.59
CA TRP A 170 -1.41 -17.79 17.61
C TRP A 170 -1.01 -16.87 16.45
N GLY A 171 -1.98 -16.16 15.88
CA GLY A 171 -1.79 -15.28 14.73
C GLY A 171 -0.84 -14.13 14.98
N PHE A 172 -0.90 -13.49 16.16
CA PHE A 172 0.06 -12.44 16.54
C PHE A 172 1.28 -13.00 17.27
N GLY A 173 1.09 -14.04 18.09
CA GLY A 173 2.17 -14.60 18.91
C GLY A 173 3.27 -15.24 18.08
N ILE A 174 2.94 -15.98 17.00
CA ILE A 174 3.94 -16.61 16.15
C ILE A 174 4.82 -15.57 15.43
N PRO A 175 4.28 -14.60 14.65
CA PRO A 175 5.09 -13.58 14.00
C PRO A 175 5.97 -12.80 14.98
N VAL A 176 5.41 -12.38 16.12
CA VAL A 176 6.14 -11.62 17.14
C VAL A 176 7.26 -12.44 17.76
N ALA A 177 7.01 -13.71 18.11
CA ALA A 177 8.03 -14.61 18.65
C ALA A 177 9.14 -14.86 17.63
N CYS A 178 8.80 -15.11 16.36
CA CYS A 178 9.78 -15.29 15.30
C CYS A 178 10.62 -14.02 15.06
N LEU A 179 10.00 -12.84 15.00
CA LEU A 179 10.71 -11.56 14.90
C LEU A 179 11.67 -11.36 16.08
N TYR A 180 11.22 -11.66 17.30
CA TYR A 180 12.07 -11.58 18.49
C TYR A 180 13.27 -12.55 18.42
N LEU A 181 13.04 -13.81 18.03
CA LEU A 181 14.10 -14.80 17.91
C LEU A 181 15.14 -14.40 16.88
N VAL A 182 14.70 -13.94 15.71
CA VAL A 182 15.58 -13.48 14.64
C VAL A 182 16.35 -12.23 15.05
N MET A 183 15.68 -11.24 15.65
CA MET A 183 16.33 -10.03 16.15
C MET A 183 17.35 -10.36 17.24
N ASN A 184 17.04 -11.26 18.18
CA ASN A 184 17.96 -11.68 19.24
C ASN A 184 19.20 -12.40 18.65
N LEU A 185 19.01 -13.22 17.61
CA LEU A 185 20.13 -13.82 16.88
C LEU A 185 21.00 -12.75 16.23
N VAL A 186 20.40 -11.75 15.56
CA VAL A 186 21.12 -10.60 14.99
C VAL A 186 21.90 -9.82 16.05
N VAL A 187 21.25 -9.47 17.15
CA VAL A 187 21.86 -8.73 18.28
C VAL A 187 23.04 -9.52 18.87
N ARG A 188 22.87 -10.81 19.17
CA ARG A 188 23.94 -11.63 19.76
C ARG A 188 25.13 -11.80 18.83
N SER A 189 24.89 -11.96 17.53
CA SER A 189 25.96 -12.08 16.54
C SER A 189 26.68 -10.76 16.29
N TYR A 190 25.99 -9.62 16.37
CA TYR A 190 26.60 -8.30 16.12
C TYR A 190 27.31 -7.73 17.36
N PHE A 191 26.79 -7.96 18.57
CA PHE A 191 27.29 -7.37 19.83
C PHE A 191 28.09 -8.33 20.72
N SER A 192 28.60 -9.46 20.18
CA SER A 192 29.29 -10.49 20.96
C SER A 192 30.46 -9.96 21.80
N ASP A 193 31.15 -8.91 21.33
CA ASP A 193 32.29 -8.30 22.03
C ASP A 193 31.86 -7.50 23.29
N THR A 194 30.64 -6.95 23.31
CA THR A 194 30.13 -6.14 24.44
C THR A 194 29.76 -7.00 25.65
N GLU A 195 29.30 -8.25 25.43
CA GLU A 195 29.08 -9.20 26.53
C GLU A 195 30.40 -9.61 27.20
N VAL A 196 31.48 -9.71 26.43
CA VAL A 196 32.82 -10.00 26.93
C VAL A 196 33.32 -8.85 27.80
N GLU A 197 33.21 -7.60 27.34
CA GLU A 197 33.55 -6.42 28.14
C GLU A 197 32.74 -6.32 29.44
N GLN A 198 31.43 -6.62 29.39
CA GLN A 198 30.59 -6.61 30.59
C GLN A 198 30.93 -7.74 31.58
N LYS A 199 31.32 -8.92 31.10
CA LYS A 199 31.84 -10.00 31.96
C LYS A 199 33.16 -9.60 32.60
N ILE A 200 34.06 -8.92 31.87
CA ILE A 200 35.30 -8.37 32.41
C ILE A 200 35.01 -7.30 33.47
N ASP A 201 34.08 -6.38 33.23
CA ASP A 201 33.72 -5.32 34.19
C ASP A 201 33.11 -5.90 35.48
N ARG A 202 32.24 -6.92 35.38
CA ARG A 202 31.72 -7.65 36.55
C ARG A 202 32.82 -8.41 37.28
N HIS A 203 33.74 -9.04 36.56
CA HIS A 203 34.84 -9.78 37.18
C HIS A 203 35.83 -8.83 37.87
N LYS A 204 36.17 -7.70 37.25
CA LYS A 204 36.97 -6.61 37.87
C LYS A 204 36.29 -6.02 39.11
N ALA A 205 34.98 -5.81 39.08
CA ALA A 205 34.22 -5.35 40.25
C ALA A 205 34.20 -6.39 41.39
N THR A 206 34.21 -7.69 41.05
CA THR A 206 34.24 -8.80 42.02
C THR A 206 35.65 -9.05 42.57
N SER A 207 36.67 -8.97 41.71
CA SER A 207 38.11 -9.02 42.04
C SER A 207 38.54 -7.84 42.92
N LYS A 208 37.96 -6.65 42.72
CA LYS A 208 38.15 -5.50 43.64
C LYS A 208 37.70 -5.77 45.08
N LYS A 209 36.84 -6.77 45.31
CA LYS A 209 36.34 -7.19 46.63
C LYS A 209 37.16 -8.33 47.29
N LEU A 210 38.08 -8.98 46.57
CA LEU A 210 38.88 -10.11 47.06
C LEU A 210 40.34 -9.96 46.67
N ASN A 211 41.20 -9.76 47.67
CA ASN A 211 42.67 -9.71 47.70
C ASN A 211 43.45 -9.37 46.39
N ARG A 212 44.15 -8.24 46.40
CA ARG A 212 44.84 -7.62 45.25
C ARG A 212 46.08 -8.34 44.72
N GLU A 213 46.68 -9.27 45.47
CA GLU A 213 48.00 -9.82 45.13
C GLU A 213 47.96 -11.22 44.49
N ALA A 214 46.97 -12.06 44.83
CA ALA A 214 46.85 -13.40 44.26
C ALA A 214 46.22 -13.40 42.84
N ASN A 215 45.48 -12.35 42.48
CA ASN A 215 44.71 -12.30 41.24
C ASN A 215 45.51 -11.77 40.03
N LYS A 216 46.72 -11.20 40.18
CA LYS A 216 47.46 -10.66 39.02
C LYS A 216 47.80 -11.70 37.95
N ALA A 217 48.15 -12.93 38.34
CA ALA A 217 48.50 -13.98 37.38
C ALA A 217 47.25 -14.62 36.74
N ALA A 218 46.16 -14.78 37.51
CA ALA A 218 44.87 -15.26 37.02
C ALA A 218 44.19 -14.21 36.12
N ASP A 219 44.22 -12.93 36.50
CA ASP A 219 43.75 -11.79 35.71
C ASP A 219 44.59 -11.61 34.45
N ALA A 220 45.91 -11.83 34.49
CA ALA A 220 46.76 -11.81 33.29
C ALA A 220 46.50 -12.98 32.35
N LYS A 221 46.22 -14.18 32.88
CA LYS A 221 45.88 -15.38 32.09
C LYS A 221 44.46 -15.30 31.51
N LEU A 222 43.50 -14.77 32.27
CA LEU A 222 42.14 -14.47 31.83
C LEU A 222 42.14 -13.33 30.81
N ALA A 223 42.90 -12.26 31.04
CA ALA A 223 43.11 -11.19 30.07
C ALA A 223 43.77 -11.72 28.78
N LYS A 224 44.77 -12.62 28.83
CA LYS A 224 45.35 -13.24 27.63
C LYS A 224 44.40 -14.19 26.90
N THR A 225 43.54 -14.90 27.63
CA THR A 225 42.58 -15.85 27.05
C THR A 225 41.37 -15.13 26.44
N ILE A 226 41.01 -13.95 26.98
CA ILE A 226 39.91 -13.09 26.51
C ILE A 226 40.38 -12.02 25.51
N ALA A 227 41.66 -11.64 25.50
CA ALA A 227 42.25 -10.71 24.52
C ALA A 227 42.41 -11.30 23.11
N ARG A 228 42.01 -12.55 22.88
CA ARG A 228 41.62 -12.97 21.54
C ARG A 228 40.19 -12.48 21.34
N PRO A 229 39.93 -11.41 20.57
CA PRO A 229 38.55 -11.04 20.24
C PRO A 229 37.87 -12.30 19.71
N GLN A 230 36.83 -12.76 20.40
CA GLN A 230 36.04 -13.87 19.87
C GLN A 230 35.36 -13.32 18.63
N LYS A 231 35.93 -13.62 17.47
CA LYS A 231 35.37 -13.24 16.18
C LYS A 231 33.87 -13.52 16.22
N PRO A 232 33.01 -12.53 15.92
CA PRO A 232 31.58 -12.77 15.82
C PRO A 232 31.35 -13.96 14.89
N SER A 233 30.44 -14.85 15.27
CA SER A 233 30.13 -16.04 14.50
C SER A 233 29.00 -15.76 13.50
N GLY A 234 29.03 -16.45 12.35
CA GLY A 234 27.99 -16.33 11.32
C GLY A 234 28.16 -15.15 10.37
N ILE A 235 27.06 -14.63 9.82
CA ILE A 235 27.06 -13.67 8.70
C ILE A 235 27.73 -12.33 9.05
N PHE A 236 27.76 -11.94 10.33
CA PHE A 236 28.39 -10.69 10.77
C PHE A 236 29.92 -10.75 10.76
N SER A 237 30.53 -11.95 10.78
CA SER A 237 31.97 -12.11 10.54
C SER A 237 32.39 -11.61 9.16
N PHE A 238 31.49 -11.72 8.17
CA PHE A 238 31.72 -11.25 6.81
C PHE A 238 31.74 -9.72 6.72
N PHE A 239 31.03 -9.02 7.62
CA PHE A 239 30.91 -7.56 7.67
C PHE A 239 31.88 -6.87 8.63
N GLN A 240 32.82 -7.63 9.21
CA GLN A 240 33.96 -7.06 9.91
C GLN A 240 35.07 -6.74 8.93
N LEU A 241 35.64 -5.56 9.10
CA LEU A 241 36.83 -5.15 8.37
C LEU A 241 38.08 -5.69 9.08
N ASN A 242 39.19 -5.80 8.35
CA ASN A 242 40.47 -6.02 9.00
C ASN A 242 40.83 -4.82 9.91
N GLU A 243 41.71 -5.04 10.90
CA GLU A 243 42.01 -4.06 11.95
C GLU A 243 42.55 -2.72 11.37
N GLN A 244 43.30 -2.80 10.27
CA GLN A 244 43.89 -1.65 9.60
C GLN A 244 42.81 -0.81 8.89
N GLU A 245 41.96 -1.43 8.06
CA GLU A 245 40.82 -0.77 7.41
C GLU A 245 39.85 -0.17 8.43
N GLN A 246 39.53 -0.91 9.50
CA GLN A 246 38.64 -0.46 10.57
C GLN A 246 39.17 0.79 11.26
N THR A 247 40.46 0.78 11.61
CA THR A 247 41.13 1.93 12.25
C THR A 247 41.02 3.16 11.37
N TRP A 248 41.29 3.02 10.07
CA TRP A 248 41.29 4.14 9.13
C TRP A 248 39.90 4.64 8.76
N CYS A 249 38.88 3.77 8.72
CA CYS A 249 37.48 4.18 8.57
C CYS A 249 37.01 5.06 9.75
N SER A 250 37.57 4.85 10.96
CA SER A 250 37.18 5.61 12.16
C SER A 250 37.82 7.01 12.28
N LYS A 251 38.74 7.41 11.38
CA LYS A 251 39.51 8.65 11.52
C LYS A 251 38.78 9.95 11.13
N LEU A 252 37.51 9.90 10.68
CA LEU A 252 36.70 11.08 10.29
C LEU A 252 37.32 11.97 9.21
N ILE A 253 38.09 11.37 8.29
CA ILE A 253 38.84 12.09 7.25
C ILE A 253 38.21 11.99 5.86
N GLY A 254 37.12 11.22 5.72
CA GLY A 254 36.60 10.73 4.45
C GLY A 254 37.55 9.72 3.82
N ILE A 255 37.16 8.45 3.76
CA ILE A 255 38.09 7.35 3.45
C ILE A 255 38.77 7.46 2.07
N TYR A 256 38.16 8.13 1.09
CA TYR A 256 38.78 8.36 -0.22
C TYR A 256 39.45 9.73 -0.35
N ASN A 257 39.33 10.60 0.65
CA ASN A 257 39.95 11.90 0.60
C ASN A 257 41.47 11.83 0.76
N ILE A 258 42.14 12.86 0.23
CA ILE A 258 43.57 13.02 0.42
C ILE A 258 43.82 13.21 1.91
N TYR A 259 44.67 12.38 2.50
CA TYR A 259 45.08 12.49 3.89
C TYR A 259 46.14 13.58 4.05
N VAL A 260 45.98 14.42 5.07
CA VAL A 260 46.92 15.51 5.37
C VAL A 260 47.34 15.37 6.82
N PHE A 261 48.64 15.22 7.03
CA PHE A 261 49.26 15.23 8.35
C PHE A 261 50.02 16.54 8.51
N ALA A 262 49.82 17.26 9.62
CA ALA A 262 50.47 18.54 9.88
C ALA A 262 50.89 18.64 11.34
N ILE A 263 52.09 19.18 11.56
CA ILE A 263 52.67 19.37 12.90
C ILE A 263 52.66 20.86 13.23
N ARG A 264 52.05 21.23 14.36
CA ARG A 264 51.98 22.61 14.84
C ARG A 264 53.30 23.07 15.46
N LYS A 265 53.53 24.38 15.52
CA LYS A 265 54.74 24.97 16.12
C LYS A 265 54.85 24.60 17.62
N PRO A 266 56.04 24.26 18.14
CA PRO A 266 56.26 23.89 19.55
C PRO A 266 55.89 24.99 20.55
N SER A 267 55.94 26.27 20.15
CA SER A 267 55.78 27.42 21.07
C SER A 267 54.42 27.57 21.74
N ASN A 268 53.43 26.73 21.42
CA ASN A 268 52.05 26.83 21.88
C ASN A 268 51.60 25.71 22.85
N PHE A 269 52.49 24.79 23.27
CA PHE A 269 52.11 23.63 24.12
C PHE A 269 52.86 23.57 25.46
N GLN A 270 52.34 22.75 26.38
CA GLN A 270 52.97 22.44 27.67
C GLN A 270 54.34 21.74 27.46
N PRO A 271 55.33 21.93 28.37
CA PRO A 271 56.68 21.38 28.23
C PRO A 271 56.75 19.86 27.94
N ALA A 272 55.82 19.08 28.50
CA ALA A 272 55.75 17.63 28.29
C ALA A 272 55.36 17.22 26.85
N ILE A 273 54.74 18.11 26.08
CA ILE A 273 54.37 17.89 24.66
C ILE A 273 55.48 18.39 23.75
N ASN A 274 56.24 19.41 24.17
CA ASN A 274 57.32 20.00 23.38
C ASN A 274 58.51 19.06 23.22
N GLU A 275 58.89 18.30 24.26
CA GLU A 275 60.06 17.42 24.21
C GLU A 275 59.96 16.30 23.11
N PRO A 276 58.83 15.58 22.95
CA PRO A 276 58.64 14.66 21.82
C PRO A 276 58.65 15.35 20.44
N LEU A 277 58.07 16.54 20.34
CA LEU A 277 58.01 17.33 19.10
C LEU A 277 59.38 17.86 18.68
N GLU A 278 60.20 18.28 19.64
CA GLU A 278 61.59 18.69 19.42
C GLU A 278 62.43 17.49 18.99
N LYS A 279 62.32 16.32 19.64
CA LYS A 279 62.99 15.07 19.20
C LYS A 279 62.58 14.66 17.79
N PHE A 280 61.29 14.76 17.45
CA PHE A 280 60.79 14.51 16.10
C PHE A 280 61.43 15.49 15.09
N THR A 281 61.43 16.78 15.42
CA THR A 281 61.98 17.83 14.55
C THR A 281 63.48 17.64 14.34
N ASP A 282 64.20 17.19 15.37
CA ASP A 282 65.65 16.97 15.36
C ASP A 282 66.05 15.68 14.59
N GLN A 283 65.18 14.67 14.57
CA GLN A 283 65.34 13.50 13.70
C GLN A 283 65.03 13.85 12.23
N PHE A 284 64.00 14.67 12.01
CA PHE A 284 63.57 15.07 10.67
C PHE A 284 64.55 16.06 10.00
N SER A 285 65.13 16.98 10.75
CA SER A 285 66.09 17.99 10.25
C SER A 285 67.43 17.41 9.79
N LYS A 286 67.72 16.15 10.14
CA LYS A 286 68.93 15.41 9.73
C LYS A 286 68.80 14.70 8.38
N LEU A 287 67.63 14.80 7.72
CA LEU A 287 67.38 14.18 6.41
C LEU A 287 67.75 15.13 5.27
N ASP A 288 68.69 14.71 4.42
CA ASP A 288 69.24 15.54 3.33
C ASP A 288 68.45 15.46 2.01
N SER A 289 67.63 14.41 1.83
CA SER A 289 66.88 14.17 0.58
C SER A 289 65.39 14.45 0.74
N TYR A 290 64.80 15.20 -0.20
CA TYR A 290 63.34 15.44 -0.27
C TYR A 290 62.55 14.13 -0.27
N ASN A 291 63.08 13.07 -0.88
CA ASN A 291 62.42 11.77 -0.92
C ASN A 291 62.35 11.12 0.48
N GLU A 292 63.41 11.26 1.28
CA GLU A 292 63.43 10.75 2.65
C GLU A 292 62.51 11.54 3.57
N GLN A 293 62.47 12.86 3.40
CA GLN A 293 61.55 13.75 4.11
C GLN A 293 60.08 13.45 3.77
N LEU A 294 59.79 13.12 2.51
CA LEU A 294 58.45 12.81 2.03
C LEU A 294 57.93 11.47 2.60
N HIS A 295 58.79 10.47 2.72
CA HIS A 295 58.44 9.13 3.24
C HIS A 295 58.65 8.97 4.76
N PHE A 296 59.10 10.02 5.46
CA PHE A 296 59.49 9.96 6.86
C PHE A 296 58.42 9.33 7.78
N LEU A 297 57.16 9.71 7.60
CA LEU A 297 56.03 9.26 8.43
C LEU A 297 55.60 7.80 8.20
N GLN A 298 56.20 7.11 7.22
CA GLN A 298 55.91 5.71 6.89
C GLN A 298 56.97 4.72 7.43
N ARG A 299 58.11 5.22 7.94
CA ARG A 299 59.19 4.39 8.50
C ARG A 299 58.88 3.97 9.94
N GLU A 300 59.26 2.74 10.30
CA GLU A 300 58.87 2.07 11.56
C GLU A 300 59.52 2.63 12.82
N ASP A 301 60.63 3.33 12.67
CA ASP A 301 61.54 3.77 13.72
C ASP A 301 61.28 5.21 14.23
N HIS A 302 60.34 5.94 13.61
CA HIS A 302 60.21 7.39 13.81
C HIS A 302 58.86 7.86 14.40
N MET A 303 57.84 7.00 14.53
CA MET A 303 56.50 7.40 15.02
C MET A 303 55.89 6.36 15.96
N PRO A 304 55.14 6.78 17.01
CA PRO A 304 54.37 5.86 17.83
C PRO A 304 53.22 5.20 17.05
N ASP A 305 52.87 3.96 17.41
CA ASP A 305 51.91 3.10 16.68
C ASP A 305 50.58 3.78 16.32
N ASN A 306 50.10 4.70 17.16
CA ASN A 306 48.82 5.41 17.00
C ASN A 306 48.84 6.52 15.94
N THR A 307 50.01 6.98 15.50
CA THR A 307 50.19 8.08 14.53
C THR A 307 50.86 7.64 13.23
N ARG A 308 51.22 6.35 13.13
CA ARG A 308 51.84 5.74 11.96
C ARG A 308 50.93 5.80 10.73
N ILE A 309 51.52 6.17 9.59
CA ILE A 309 50.86 6.16 8.28
C ILE A 309 51.21 4.85 7.57
N PRO A 310 50.22 4.09 7.04
CA PRO A 310 50.49 2.87 6.28
C PRO A 310 51.48 3.08 5.15
N ALA A 311 52.30 2.07 4.90
CA ALA A 311 53.22 2.03 3.76
C ALA A 311 52.47 2.11 2.42
N ASP A 312 51.24 1.60 2.36
CA ASP A 312 50.41 1.61 1.16
C ASP A 312 49.98 3.02 0.72
N PHE A 313 50.02 4.01 1.61
CA PHE A 313 49.61 5.37 1.26
C PHE A 313 50.62 5.98 0.29
N ILE A 314 50.14 6.60 -0.79
CA ILE A 314 50.99 7.18 -1.82
C ILE A 314 51.30 8.63 -1.41
N PRO A 315 52.55 8.97 -1.08
CA PRO A 315 52.89 10.35 -0.76
C PRO A 315 52.79 11.24 -2.01
N MET A 316 52.16 12.40 -1.87
CA MET A 316 51.90 13.34 -2.95
C MET A 316 52.78 14.58 -2.85
N LYS A 317 52.89 15.16 -1.64
CA LYS A 317 53.58 16.43 -1.43
C LYS A 317 54.00 16.59 0.03
N PHE A 318 55.19 17.16 0.23
CA PHE A 318 55.64 17.70 1.50
C PHE A 318 55.86 19.22 1.37
N THR A 319 55.48 19.99 2.39
CA THR A 319 55.71 21.43 2.47
C THR A 319 56.17 21.84 3.87
N GLN A 320 57.20 22.68 3.91
CA GLN A 320 57.70 23.31 5.12
C GLN A 320 57.45 24.82 5.03
N ASP A 321 56.67 25.37 5.97
CA ASP A 321 56.30 26.78 5.99
C ASP A 321 56.47 27.32 7.44
N PRO A 322 57.64 27.90 7.76
CA PRO A 322 57.96 28.32 9.13
C PRO A 322 57.13 29.51 9.62
N GLU A 323 56.40 30.21 8.75
CA GLU A 323 55.59 31.38 9.13
C GLU A 323 54.13 31.03 9.50
N LYS A 324 53.64 29.83 9.16
CA LYS A 324 52.27 29.43 9.50
C LYS A 324 52.16 28.85 10.91
N PRO A 325 51.30 29.40 11.78
CA PRO A 325 51.10 28.89 13.14
C PRO A 325 50.47 27.47 13.17
N ASP A 326 49.71 27.10 12.13
CA ASP A 326 48.92 25.85 12.07
C ASP A 326 49.58 24.68 11.30
N GLY A 327 50.89 24.73 11.02
CA GLY A 327 51.54 23.58 10.36
C GLY A 327 52.93 23.88 9.80
N GLN A 328 53.96 23.88 10.65
CA GLN A 328 55.36 24.09 10.25
C GLN A 328 55.81 23.03 9.23
N PHE A 329 55.33 21.80 9.40
CA PHE A 329 55.55 20.68 8.49
C PHE A 329 54.21 20.08 8.10
N ARG A 330 54.02 19.85 6.80
CA ARG A 330 52.76 19.31 6.25
C ARG A 330 53.04 18.26 5.18
N TRP A 331 52.48 17.09 5.36
CA TRP A 331 52.52 15.96 4.42
C TRP A 331 51.14 15.68 3.87
N VAL A 332 51.10 15.33 2.59
CA VAL A 332 49.89 15.05 1.82
C VAL A 332 50.01 13.68 1.21
N PHE A 333 49.07 12.78 1.50
CA PHE A 333 49.04 11.40 1.03
C PHE A 333 47.74 11.10 0.28
N LYS A 334 47.83 10.39 -0.83
CA LYS A 334 46.69 9.77 -1.52
C LYS A 334 46.52 8.35 -0.98
N ILE A 335 45.30 8.04 -0.53
CA ILE A 335 44.95 6.69 -0.09
C ILE A 335 44.57 5.88 -1.34
N PRO A 336 45.29 4.80 -1.69
CA PRO A 336 44.91 3.98 -2.83
C PRO A 336 43.61 3.22 -2.55
N LEU A 337 42.83 2.93 -3.60
CA LEU A 337 41.58 2.18 -3.45
C LEU A 337 41.81 0.75 -2.94
N ASP A 338 42.94 0.14 -3.28
CA ASP A 338 43.26 -1.23 -2.87
C ASP A 338 43.53 -1.35 -1.35
N PHE A 339 43.75 -0.23 -0.67
CA PHE A 339 43.85 -0.20 0.80
C PHE A 339 42.55 -0.65 1.49
N TYR A 340 41.39 -0.40 0.87
CA TYR A 340 40.08 -0.77 1.38
C TYR A 340 39.50 -1.99 0.64
N ALA A 341 40.35 -2.96 0.30
CA ALA A 341 39.97 -4.13 -0.49
C ALA A 341 38.86 -4.96 0.16
N ASP A 342 38.89 -5.18 1.48
CA ASP A 342 37.85 -5.96 2.17
C ASP A 342 36.52 -5.20 2.18
N LEU A 343 36.53 -3.92 2.52
CA LEU A 343 35.35 -3.04 2.45
C LEU A 343 34.74 -3.01 1.03
N HIS A 344 35.55 -2.83 0.00
CA HIS A 344 35.09 -2.80 -1.40
C HIS A 344 34.49 -4.14 -1.83
N ARG A 345 35.08 -5.26 -1.40
CA ARG A 345 34.53 -6.59 -1.66
C ARG A 345 33.14 -6.72 -1.03
N GLN A 346 32.98 -6.35 0.24
CA GLN A 346 31.69 -6.40 0.95
C GLN A 346 30.63 -5.52 0.26
N ILE A 347 30.97 -4.29 -0.13
CA ILE A 347 30.06 -3.38 -0.85
C ILE A 347 29.59 -3.98 -2.17
N LYS A 348 30.52 -4.51 -2.97
CA LYS A 348 30.20 -5.14 -4.26
C LYS A 348 29.26 -6.34 -4.05
N TRP A 349 29.53 -7.20 -3.07
CA TRP A 349 28.66 -8.34 -2.74
C TRP A 349 27.25 -7.90 -2.37
N VAL A 350 27.10 -6.93 -1.46
CA VAL A 350 25.77 -6.43 -1.06
C VAL A 350 25.05 -5.82 -2.25
N THR A 351 25.74 -4.98 -3.03
CA THR A 351 25.17 -4.29 -4.19
C THR A 351 24.70 -5.29 -5.26
N ILE A 352 25.56 -6.23 -5.65
CA ILE A 352 25.24 -7.25 -6.66
C ILE A 352 24.10 -8.14 -6.20
N THR A 353 24.08 -8.54 -4.92
CA THR A 353 22.99 -9.34 -4.36
C THR A 353 21.67 -8.58 -4.41
N CYS A 354 21.65 -7.33 -3.95
CA CYS A 354 20.45 -6.49 -3.96
C CYS A 354 19.97 -6.21 -5.39
N LEU A 355 20.89 -5.92 -6.32
CA LEU A 355 20.55 -5.71 -7.72
C LEU A 355 20.01 -6.99 -8.36
N SER A 356 20.57 -8.15 -8.05
CA SER A 356 20.12 -9.44 -8.59
C SER A 356 18.71 -9.78 -8.08
N VAL A 357 18.45 -9.62 -6.78
CA VAL A 357 17.12 -9.82 -6.20
C VAL A 357 16.12 -8.83 -6.81
N PHE A 358 16.49 -7.55 -6.93
CA PHE A 358 15.65 -6.53 -7.57
C PHE A 358 15.26 -6.93 -8.99
N LEU A 359 16.24 -7.32 -9.83
CA LEU A 359 16.01 -7.74 -11.20
C LEU A 359 15.14 -9.01 -11.27
N VAL A 360 15.39 -10.02 -10.43
CA VAL A 360 14.56 -11.23 -10.38
C VAL A 360 13.10 -10.87 -10.09
N VAL A 361 12.85 -9.99 -9.11
CA VAL A 361 11.48 -9.57 -8.74
C VAL A 361 10.80 -8.76 -9.86
N CYS A 362 11.54 -7.97 -10.64
CA CYS A 362 10.99 -7.26 -11.81
C CYS A 362 10.37 -8.23 -12.84
N PHE A 363 10.97 -9.42 -12.99
CA PHE A 363 10.59 -10.41 -13.99
C PHE A 363 9.68 -11.54 -13.46
N LEU A 364 9.27 -11.51 -12.18
CA LEU A 364 8.37 -12.54 -11.64
C LEU A 364 7.01 -12.55 -12.34
N PRO A 365 6.43 -13.74 -12.58
CA PRO A 365 5.06 -13.86 -13.06
C PRO A 365 4.08 -13.41 -11.97
N LEU A 366 2.88 -12.97 -12.37
CA LEU A 366 1.95 -12.27 -11.46
C LEU A 366 1.58 -13.07 -10.21
N ASN A 367 1.35 -14.38 -10.37
CA ASN A 367 0.98 -15.29 -9.27
C ASN A 367 2.07 -15.41 -8.19
N MET A 368 3.34 -15.17 -8.53
CA MET A 368 4.44 -15.26 -7.57
C MET A 368 4.50 -14.08 -6.60
N TYR A 369 3.95 -12.91 -6.96
CA TYR A 369 3.90 -11.77 -6.06
C TYR A 369 3.02 -12.06 -4.83
N SER A 370 1.87 -12.70 -5.02
CA SER A 370 0.97 -13.09 -3.93
C SER A 370 1.56 -14.18 -3.01
N VAL A 371 2.52 -14.98 -3.50
CA VAL A 371 3.26 -15.96 -2.67
C VAL A 371 4.24 -15.27 -1.71
N ILE A 372 4.82 -14.15 -2.14
CA ILE A 372 5.71 -13.33 -1.30
C ILE A 372 4.89 -12.48 -0.33
N GLY A 373 3.76 -11.95 -0.82
CA GLY A 373 2.87 -11.06 -0.09
C GLY A 373 3.38 -9.62 -0.07
N SER A 374 2.46 -8.66 -0.03
CA SER A 374 2.77 -7.23 -0.10
C SER A 374 3.71 -6.70 1.01
N PRO A 375 3.69 -7.16 2.29
CA PRO A 375 4.67 -6.71 3.29
C PRO A 375 6.08 -7.15 2.95
N GLY A 376 6.23 -8.41 2.52
CA GLY A 376 7.50 -8.97 2.08
C GLY A 376 8.06 -8.19 0.90
N LEU A 377 7.24 -7.94 -0.12
CA LEU A 377 7.62 -7.15 -1.30
C LEU A 377 8.08 -5.73 -0.93
N VAL A 378 7.36 -5.02 -0.07
CA VAL A 378 7.77 -3.66 0.36
C VAL A 378 9.12 -3.67 1.08
N ILE A 379 9.32 -4.60 2.01
CA ILE A 379 10.56 -4.66 2.80
C ILE A 379 11.76 -5.10 1.95
N ILE A 380 11.55 -6.07 1.04
CA ILE A 380 12.59 -6.49 0.09
C ILE A 380 12.91 -5.33 -0.85
N ALA A 381 11.94 -4.54 -1.30
CA ALA A 381 12.18 -3.38 -2.17
C ALA A 381 13.05 -2.33 -1.47
N ILE A 382 12.69 -1.96 -0.23
CA ILE A 382 13.48 -1.02 0.58
C ILE A 382 14.91 -1.54 0.76
N THR A 383 15.08 -2.82 1.07
CA THR A 383 16.40 -3.46 1.19
C THR A 383 17.19 -3.36 -0.11
N CYS A 384 16.57 -3.68 -1.25
CA CYS A 384 17.21 -3.63 -2.55
C CYS A 384 17.63 -2.21 -2.92
N TRP A 385 16.75 -1.22 -2.72
CA TRP A 385 17.05 0.18 -3.00
C TRP A 385 18.21 0.70 -2.15
N LEU A 386 18.28 0.33 -0.86
CA LEU A 386 19.40 0.69 0.01
C LEU A 386 20.72 0.06 -0.46
N GLY A 387 20.70 -1.21 -0.85
CA GLY A 387 21.89 -1.90 -1.39
C GLY A 387 22.34 -1.35 -2.74
N ILE A 388 21.41 -0.99 -3.62
CA ILE A 388 21.73 -0.33 -4.90
C ILE A 388 22.30 1.07 -4.66
N TYR A 389 21.69 1.84 -3.76
CA TYR A 389 22.18 3.17 -3.39
C TYR A 389 23.59 3.12 -2.78
N LEU A 390 23.89 2.09 -1.98
CA LEU A 390 25.22 1.83 -1.46
C LEU A 390 26.25 1.65 -2.60
N GLY A 391 25.90 0.88 -3.63
CA GLY A 391 26.72 0.74 -4.84
C GLY A 391 26.92 2.06 -5.60
N LEU A 392 25.87 2.88 -5.71
CA LEU A 392 25.95 4.21 -6.33
C LEU A 392 26.90 5.13 -5.57
N LEU A 393 26.83 5.13 -4.23
CA LEU A 393 27.78 5.88 -3.39
C LEU A 393 29.21 5.42 -3.60
N TYR A 394 29.43 4.11 -3.73
CA TYR A 394 30.75 3.57 -4.06
C TYR A 394 31.27 4.03 -5.41
N LEU A 395 30.47 3.94 -6.47
CA LEU A 395 30.90 4.40 -7.78
C LEU A 395 31.20 5.90 -7.79
N ASP A 396 30.38 6.71 -7.13
CA ASP A 396 30.59 8.16 -7.06
C ASP A 396 31.85 8.56 -6.29
N TYR A 397 32.01 8.04 -5.07
CA TYR A 397 33.09 8.47 -4.17
C TYR A 397 34.42 7.75 -4.40
N ALA A 398 34.40 6.50 -4.87
CA ALA A 398 35.62 5.74 -5.10
C ALA A 398 36.11 5.85 -6.56
N GLN A 399 35.21 5.74 -7.55
CA GLN A 399 35.60 5.60 -8.96
C GLN A 399 35.46 6.92 -9.75
N LEU A 400 34.36 7.65 -9.57
CA LEU A 400 34.01 8.84 -10.34
C LEU A 400 34.37 10.15 -9.64
N ARG A 401 35.04 10.09 -8.49
CA ARG A 401 35.34 11.26 -7.65
C ARG A 401 36.12 12.37 -8.36
N GLU A 402 37.04 12.00 -9.25
CA GLU A 402 37.84 12.96 -10.03
C GLU A 402 37.09 13.44 -11.30
N LYS A 403 35.92 12.88 -11.61
CA LYS A 403 35.07 13.30 -12.74
C LYS A 403 34.18 14.47 -12.31
N GLN A 404 33.78 15.28 -13.29
CA GLN A 404 32.91 16.45 -13.07
C GLN A 404 31.43 16.09 -12.84
N PHE A 405 31.06 14.81 -13.00
CA PHE A 405 29.68 14.33 -12.86
C PHE A 405 29.63 13.10 -11.96
N SER A 406 28.49 12.91 -11.29
CA SER A 406 28.18 11.71 -10.52
C SER A 406 27.23 10.79 -11.29
N LEU A 407 27.26 9.50 -11.01
CA LEU A 407 26.30 8.55 -11.57
C LEU A 407 24.87 8.87 -11.10
N ARG A 408 24.70 9.37 -9.87
CA ARG A 408 23.41 9.88 -9.38
C ARG A 408 22.89 11.03 -10.23
N PHE A 409 23.75 11.98 -10.62
CA PHE A 409 23.38 13.07 -11.53
C PHE A 409 22.99 12.52 -12.90
N LEU A 410 23.74 11.56 -13.44
CA LEU A 410 23.40 10.91 -14.72
C LEU A 410 22.04 10.19 -14.66
N LEU A 411 21.75 9.46 -13.57
CA LEU A 411 20.45 8.81 -13.37
C LEU A 411 19.31 9.82 -13.23
N PHE A 412 19.55 10.97 -12.62
CA PHE A 412 18.57 12.07 -12.58
C PHE A 412 18.31 12.65 -13.97
N VAL A 413 19.36 12.88 -14.78
CA VAL A 413 19.21 13.32 -16.17
C VAL A 413 18.44 12.26 -16.98
N LEU A 414 18.76 10.98 -16.80
CA LEU A 414 18.05 9.87 -17.45
C LEU A 414 16.58 9.85 -17.05
N LEU A 415 16.25 10.02 -15.77
CA LEU A 415 14.87 10.13 -15.29
C LEU A 415 14.12 11.29 -15.95
N VAL A 416 14.74 12.47 -16.05
CA VAL A 416 14.13 13.65 -16.69
C VAL A 416 13.91 13.42 -18.19
N VAL A 417 14.91 12.87 -18.89
CA VAL A 417 14.82 12.57 -20.33
C VAL A 417 13.78 11.48 -20.60
N SER A 418 13.80 10.39 -19.83
CA SER A 418 12.82 9.31 -19.93
C SER A 418 11.42 9.81 -19.60
N SER A 419 11.23 10.66 -18.58
CA SER A 419 9.92 11.28 -18.29
C SER A 419 9.38 12.15 -19.43
N TYR A 420 10.25 12.74 -20.26
CA TYR A 420 9.83 13.55 -21.41
C TYR A 420 9.46 12.69 -22.63
N ILE A 421 10.18 11.59 -22.85
CA ILE A 421 10.04 10.73 -24.04
C ILE A 421 9.04 9.59 -23.82
N ASN A 422 9.09 8.97 -22.64
CA ASN A 422 8.36 7.76 -22.33
C ASN A 422 6.84 8.03 -22.36
N ASN A 423 6.11 7.03 -22.82
CA ASN A 423 4.66 7.01 -22.89
C ASN A 423 4.14 5.88 -22.00
N ASP A 424 4.38 6.01 -20.70
CA ASP A 424 3.99 5.01 -19.72
C ASP A 424 2.47 4.90 -19.58
N HIS A 425 2.03 3.73 -19.11
CA HIS A 425 0.66 3.47 -18.69
C HIS A 425 -0.38 3.60 -19.80
N GLN A 426 -0.01 3.12 -20.98
CA GLN A 426 -0.93 3.06 -22.12
C GLN A 426 -2.09 2.13 -21.83
N VAL A 427 -3.27 2.54 -22.30
CA VAL A 427 -4.47 1.72 -22.27
C VAL A 427 -4.24 0.44 -23.09
N ARG A 428 -4.62 -0.72 -22.54
CA ARG A 428 -4.60 -2.00 -23.26
C ARG A 428 -5.68 -1.97 -24.35
N TYR A 429 -5.27 -2.16 -25.59
CA TYR A 429 -6.16 -2.24 -26.74
C TYR A 429 -6.17 -3.66 -27.29
N ASN A 430 -7.32 -4.07 -27.82
CA ASN A 430 -7.48 -5.29 -28.58
C ASN A 430 -7.60 -4.98 -30.07
N ASP A 431 -7.24 -5.97 -30.90
CA ASP A 431 -7.28 -5.87 -32.36
C ASP A 431 -8.72 -5.89 -32.94
N THR A 432 -9.74 -6.06 -32.09
CA THR A 432 -11.15 -6.12 -32.49
C THR A 432 -11.66 -4.76 -32.98
N GLY A 433 -12.19 -4.75 -34.20
CA GLY A 433 -12.58 -3.55 -34.94
C GLY A 433 -13.72 -2.75 -34.28
N ARG A 434 -13.55 -1.42 -34.27
CA ARG A 434 -14.42 -0.44 -33.60
C ARG A 434 -15.49 0.13 -34.53
N ILE A 435 -16.61 -0.56 -34.68
CA ILE A 435 -17.84 0.05 -35.21
C ILE A 435 -18.74 0.37 -34.02
N ASP A 436 -18.93 1.66 -33.73
CA ASP A 436 -19.83 2.10 -32.64
C ASP A 436 -21.29 1.81 -33.02
N ASN A 437 -21.74 0.62 -32.65
CA ASN A 437 -23.11 0.13 -32.86
C ASN A 437 -23.98 0.29 -31.60
N ARG A 438 -23.53 1.08 -30.62
CA ARG A 438 -24.26 1.24 -29.35
C ARG A 438 -25.61 1.94 -29.60
N PRO A 439 -26.73 1.41 -29.09
CA PRO A 439 -28.00 2.11 -29.15
C PRO A 439 -27.94 3.39 -28.30
N SER A 440 -28.69 4.43 -28.69
CA SER A 440 -28.89 5.60 -27.81
C SER A 440 -29.57 5.19 -26.50
N LEU A 441 -29.18 5.82 -25.40
CA LEU A 441 -29.69 5.55 -24.05
C LEU A 441 -31.22 5.40 -24.00
N ALA A 442 -31.97 6.32 -24.61
CA ALA A 442 -33.43 6.27 -24.61
C ALA A 442 -33.99 5.07 -25.41
N THR A 443 -33.41 4.75 -26.56
CA THR A 443 -33.82 3.62 -27.40
C THR A 443 -33.48 2.29 -26.74
N HIS A 444 -32.32 2.24 -26.08
CA HIS A 444 -31.93 1.08 -25.26
C HIS A 444 -32.92 0.86 -24.13
N PHE A 445 -33.26 1.92 -23.38
CA PHE A 445 -34.25 1.85 -22.31
C PHE A 445 -35.61 1.39 -22.82
N ASP A 446 -36.14 2.00 -23.87
CA ASP A 446 -37.48 1.68 -24.38
C ASP A 446 -37.57 0.19 -24.80
N ARG A 447 -36.51 -0.37 -25.40
CA ARG A 447 -36.46 -1.80 -25.77
C ARG A 447 -36.33 -2.71 -24.56
N TRP A 448 -35.41 -2.41 -23.65
CA TRP A 448 -35.24 -3.15 -22.41
C TRP A 448 -36.54 -3.17 -21.59
N PHE A 449 -37.21 -2.02 -21.49
CA PHE A 449 -38.42 -1.85 -20.71
C PHE A 449 -39.62 -2.60 -21.31
N GLU A 450 -39.70 -2.70 -22.64
CA GLU A 450 -40.71 -3.53 -23.29
C GLU A 450 -40.57 -5.01 -22.96
N ASP A 451 -39.34 -5.52 -22.92
CA ASP A 451 -39.11 -6.90 -22.48
C ASP A 451 -39.35 -7.07 -20.98
N TYR A 452 -38.95 -6.10 -20.15
CA TYR A 452 -39.26 -6.07 -18.72
C TYR A 452 -40.78 -6.08 -18.45
N LYS A 453 -41.56 -5.35 -19.25
CA LYS A 453 -43.03 -5.33 -19.16
C LYS A 453 -43.67 -6.66 -19.55
N LYS A 454 -43.16 -7.34 -20.58
CA LYS A 454 -43.63 -8.68 -20.98
C LYS A 454 -43.41 -9.70 -19.86
N ASP A 455 -42.24 -9.64 -19.21
CA ASP A 455 -41.92 -10.46 -18.06
C ASP A 455 -42.70 -10.06 -16.79
N SER A 456 -43.31 -8.87 -16.76
CA SER A 456 -44.05 -8.33 -15.61
C SER A 456 -45.57 -8.28 -15.86
N LEU A 457 -46.07 -8.93 -16.92
CA LEU A 457 -47.42 -8.73 -17.45
C LEU A 457 -48.55 -9.06 -16.45
N HIS A 458 -48.24 -9.82 -15.40
CA HIS A 458 -49.20 -10.26 -14.38
C HIS A 458 -49.14 -9.42 -13.08
N THR A 459 -48.16 -8.52 -12.95
CA THR A 459 -47.84 -7.81 -11.70
C THR A 459 -47.99 -6.30 -11.91
N ARG A 460 -49.20 -5.77 -11.68
CA ARG A 460 -49.50 -4.33 -11.76
C ARG A 460 -49.18 -3.68 -10.41
N TYR A 461 -48.34 -2.63 -10.39
CA TYR A 461 -47.96 -1.98 -9.13
C TYR A 461 -48.78 -0.71 -8.89
N TYR A 462 -49.30 -0.60 -7.67
CA TYR A 462 -49.93 0.63 -7.16
C TYR A 462 -49.03 1.27 -6.10
N PHE A 463 -48.71 2.55 -6.29
CA PHE A 463 -47.83 3.31 -5.41
C PHE A 463 -48.64 4.36 -4.65
N ARG A 464 -48.92 4.10 -3.37
CA ARG A 464 -49.82 4.91 -2.52
C ARG A 464 -49.43 6.39 -2.41
N TRP A 465 -48.15 6.73 -2.57
CA TRP A 465 -47.64 8.10 -2.44
C TRP A 465 -47.83 8.95 -3.71
N ILE A 466 -48.33 8.37 -4.80
CA ILE A 466 -48.55 9.11 -6.04
C ILE A 466 -50.03 9.50 -6.12
N GLN A 467 -50.35 10.71 -5.66
CA GLN A 467 -51.71 11.29 -5.72
C GLN A 467 -52.08 11.67 -7.18
N ASP A 468 -53.13 11.00 -7.69
CA ASP A 468 -53.95 11.17 -8.91
C ASP A 468 -53.34 11.27 -10.34
N THR A 469 -53.74 10.31 -11.18
CA THR A 469 -54.49 10.44 -12.47
C THR A 469 -55.02 9.03 -12.82
N PRO A 470 -56.14 8.86 -13.55
CA PRO A 470 -57.18 7.85 -13.30
C PRO A 470 -56.64 6.43 -13.15
N VAL A 471 -57.41 5.58 -12.44
CA VAL A 471 -57.24 4.13 -12.17
C VAL A 471 -56.74 3.27 -13.37
N ALA A 472 -56.68 3.84 -14.58
CA ALA A 472 -56.34 3.23 -15.85
C ALA A 472 -54.86 3.30 -16.32
N ARG A 473 -53.89 3.91 -15.61
CA ARG A 473 -52.47 3.95 -16.07
C ARG A 473 -51.54 3.05 -15.25
N PHE A 474 -51.02 2.00 -15.89
CA PHE A 474 -50.07 1.05 -15.30
C PHE A 474 -48.71 1.70 -15.04
N ARG A 475 -48.09 1.37 -13.89
CA ARG A 475 -46.74 1.82 -13.53
C ARG A 475 -45.85 0.65 -13.14
N TYR A 476 -44.58 0.75 -13.49
CA TYR A 476 -43.58 -0.28 -13.28
C TYR A 476 -42.38 0.29 -12.51
N PRO A 477 -41.95 -0.38 -11.44
CA PRO A 477 -40.78 0.00 -10.70
C PRO A 477 -39.51 -0.36 -11.48
N VAL A 478 -38.58 0.58 -11.63
CA VAL A 478 -37.30 0.34 -12.30
C VAL A 478 -36.17 0.77 -11.40
N ILE A 479 -35.19 -0.10 -11.20
CA ILE A 479 -34.06 0.09 -10.30
C ILE A 479 -32.88 0.70 -11.06
N PHE A 480 -32.29 1.71 -10.44
CA PHE A 480 -31.06 2.38 -10.85
C PHE A 480 -30.08 2.29 -9.70
N VAL A 481 -28.83 1.92 -9.94
CA VAL A 481 -27.85 1.73 -8.87
C VAL A 481 -26.63 2.61 -9.08
N CYS A 482 -26.27 3.38 -8.06
CA CYS A 482 -25.02 4.12 -7.97
C CYS A 482 -24.11 3.45 -6.93
N ALA A 483 -22.82 3.38 -7.19
CA ALA A 483 -21.85 2.87 -6.22
C ALA A 483 -20.63 3.79 -6.12
N GLU A 484 -20.37 4.22 -4.89
CA GLU A 484 -19.28 5.12 -4.56
C GLU A 484 -17.90 4.48 -4.74
N GLY A 485 -16.90 5.32 -5.03
CA GLY A 485 -15.51 4.95 -5.09
C GLY A 485 -14.82 4.78 -3.74
N GLY A 486 -13.88 3.83 -3.70
CA GLY A 486 -13.06 3.55 -2.53
C GLY A 486 -12.42 2.17 -2.58
N ALA A 487 -11.67 1.87 -3.66
CA ALA A 487 -10.92 0.61 -3.86
C ALA A 487 -11.73 -0.67 -3.56
N LEU A 488 -11.07 -1.77 -3.19
CA LEU A 488 -11.70 -3.08 -3.07
C LEU A 488 -12.80 -3.14 -1.99
N ARG A 489 -12.74 -2.30 -0.94
CA ARG A 489 -13.79 -2.24 0.11
C ARG A 489 -15.16 -1.85 -0.44
N THR A 490 -15.22 -0.80 -1.27
CA THR A 490 -16.47 -0.31 -1.87
C THR A 490 -16.92 -1.24 -2.99
N ALA A 491 -15.96 -1.84 -3.73
CA ALA A 491 -16.23 -2.88 -4.70
C ALA A 491 -16.92 -4.10 -4.06
N ALA A 492 -16.33 -4.61 -2.98
CA ALA A 492 -16.85 -5.72 -2.21
C ALA A 492 -18.21 -5.39 -1.60
N PHE A 493 -18.36 -4.22 -0.97
CA PHE A 493 -19.65 -3.79 -0.42
C PHE A 493 -20.74 -3.71 -1.49
N ALA A 494 -20.44 -3.11 -2.65
CA ALA A 494 -21.40 -2.97 -3.74
C ALA A 494 -21.81 -4.33 -4.32
N ALA A 495 -20.84 -5.17 -4.66
CA ALA A 495 -21.10 -6.50 -5.21
C ALA A 495 -21.79 -7.43 -4.21
N GLN A 496 -21.38 -7.39 -2.93
CA GLN A 496 -22.01 -8.21 -1.88
C GLN A 496 -23.42 -7.75 -1.61
N THR A 497 -23.70 -6.45 -1.56
CA THR A 497 -25.06 -5.95 -1.37
C THR A 497 -25.97 -6.39 -2.49
N LEU A 498 -25.55 -6.21 -3.76
CA LEU A 498 -26.35 -6.62 -4.91
C LEU A 498 -26.52 -8.14 -5.02
N SER A 499 -25.46 -8.91 -4.73
CA SER A 499 -25.51 -10.37 -4.71
C SER A 499 -26.36 -10.90 -3.57
N PHE A 500 -26.27 -10.29 -2.39
CA PHE A 500 -27.09 -10.62 -1.23
C PHE A 500 -28.55 -10.32 -1.53
N LEU A 501 -28.86 -9.15 -2.11
CA LEU A 501 -30.19 -8.84 -2.59
C LEU A 501 -30.62 -9.91 -3.59
N GLN A 502 -29.89 -10.15 -4.67
CA GLN A 502 -30.26 -11.15 -5.67
C GLN A 502 -30.51 -12.56 -5.09
N ASP A 503 -29.62 -13.05 -4.21
CA ASP A 503 -29.75 -14.36 -3.59
C ASP A 503 -30.95 -14.42 -2.62
N ASN A 504 -31.10 -13.43 -1.73
CA ASN A 504 -32.14 -13.43 -0.69
C ASN A 504 -33.50 -12.92 -1.19
N PHE A 505 -33.52 -12.26 -2.33
CA PHE A 505 -34.73 -11.77 -2.96
C PHE A 505 -35.57 -12.93 -3.53
N VAL A 506 -34.94 -14.08 -3.83
CA VAL A 506 -35.59 -15.26 -4.44
C VAL A 506 -35.32 -16.59 -3.71
N ARG A 507 -34.43 -16.68 -2.71
CA ARG A 507 -34.16 -17.97 -2.06
C ARG A 507 -35.35 -18.51 -1.27
N GLU A 508 -35.97 -19.51 -1.88
CA GLU A 508 -37.05 -20.36 -1.38
C GLU A 508 -36.89 -20.76 0.09
N LYS A 509 -35.66 -21.08 0.53
CA LYS A 509 -35.35 -21.52 1.90
C LYS A 509 -34.98 -20.40 2.88
N ASP A 510 -34.72 -19.20 2.37
CA ASP A 510 -34.31 -18.02 3.14
C ASP A 510 -35.40 -16.95 3.23
N SER A 511 -36.50 -17.12 2.48
CA SER A 511 -37.71 -16.37 2.72
C SER A 511 -38.05 -16.45 4.20
N PHE A 512 -38.13 -15.29 4.86
CA PHE A 512 -38.57 -15.21 6.25
C PHE A 512 -39.88 -16.00 6.45
N ILE A 513 -40.76 -16.01 5.44
CA ILE A 513 -42.02 -16.76 5.45
C ILE A 513 -41.78 -18.27 5.37
N TYR A 514 -40.83 -18.74 4.55
CA TYR A 514 -40.44 -20.16 4.50
C TYR A 514 -39.76 -20.59 5.80
N ARG A 515 -38.78 -19.84 6.31
CA ARG A 515 -38.09 -20.16 7.57
C ARG A 515 -39.07 -20.19 8.73
N LYS A 516 -39.97 -19.21 8.80
CA LYS A 516 -41.05 -19.17 9.79
C LYS A 516 -42.05 -20.31 9.61
N ALA A 517 -42.39 -20.69 8.38
CA ALA A 517 -43.25 -21.86 8.13
C ALA A 517 -42.55 -23.16 8.57
N MET A 518 -41.25 -23.32 8.33
CA MET A 518 -40.46 -24.44 8.86
C MET A 518 -40.38 -24.42 10.38
N GLU A 519 -40.09 -23.27 11.00
CA GLU A 519 -40.05 -23.13 12.46
C GLU A 519 -41.42 -23.41 13.10
N MET A 520 -42.50 -22.97 12.47
CA MET A 520 -43.87 -23.24 12.90
C MET A 520 -44.24 -24.72 12.74
N ASP A 521 -43.83 -25.36 11.65
CA ASP A 521 -44.02 -26.80 11.46
C ASP A 521 -43.16 -27.63 12.43
N ASP A 522 -41.93 -27.21 12.72
CA ASP A 522 -41.09 -27.85 13.74
C ASP A 522 -41.63 -27.63 15.17
N SER A 523 -42.20 -26.46 15.45
CA SER A 523 -42.89 -26.18 16.72
C SER A 523 -44.19 -26.98 16.84
N ALA A 524 -44.97 -27.10 15.77
CA ALA A 524 -46.21 -27.88 15.71
C ALA A 524 -45.93 -29.36 15.92
N ARG A 525 -44.90 -29.92 15.25
CA ARG A 525 -44.42 -31.30 15.45
C ARG A 525 -44.06 -31.58 16.90
N LYS A 526 -43.35 -30.65 17.56
CA LYS A 526 -43.00 -30.77 18.99
C LYS A 526 -44.22 -30.71 19.94
N LYS A 527 -45.35 -30.16 19.50
CA LYS A 527 -46.59 -30.02 20.28
C LYS A 527 -47.68 -31.03 19.89
N GLY A 528 -47.41 -31.97 18.97
CA GLY A 528 -48.39 -32.95 18.50
C GLY A 528 -49.51 -32.34 17.63
N LEU A 529 -49.27 -31.17 17.04
CA LEU A 529 -50.22 -30.48 16.16
C LEU A 529 -49.88 -30.73 14.68
N PRO A 530 -50.84 -30.55 13.74
CA PRO A 530 -50.59 -30.70 12.31
C PRO A 530 -49.54 -29.69 11.79
N ALA A 531 -48.59 -30.19 11.00
CA ALA A 531 -47.49 -29.41 10.40
C ALA A 531 -47.74 -29.18 8.90
N ASP A 532 -48.73 -28.36 8.59
CA ASP A 532 -49.25 -28.11 7.25
C ASP A 532 -48.92 -26.69 6.74
N ASN A 533 -48.11 -25.91 7.46
CA ASN A 533 -47.81 -24.53 7.09
C ASN A 533 -46.88 -24.47 5.88
N LEU A 534 -45.93 -25.41 5.76
CA LEU A 534 -45.06 -25.52 4.58
C LEU A 534 -45.86 -26.00 3.34
N ALA A 535 -46.79 -26.93 3.52
CA ALA A 535 -47.67 -27.39 2.45
C ALA A 535 -48.60 -26.28 1.94
N ARG A 536 -49.23 -25.52 2.85
CA ARG A 536 -50.05 -24.34 2.51
C ARG A 536 -49.24 -23.23 1.82
N TYR A 537 -47.95 -23.08 2.16
CA TYR A 537 -47.04 -22.17 1.47
C TYR A 537 -46.83 -22.58 0.00
N PHE A 538 -46.54 -23.86 -0.27
CA PHE A 538 -46.34 -24.36 -1.63
C PHE A 538 -47.62 -24.35 -2.48
N GLN A 539 -48.77 -24.68 -1.87
CA GLN A 539 -50.06 -24.67 -2.56
C GLN A 539 -50.42 -23.27 -3.09
N ARG A 540 -50.19 -22.22 -2.29
CA ARG A 540 -50.39 -20.82 -2.71
C ARG A 540 -49.44 -20.37 -3.82
N LYS A 541 -48.26 -20.99 -3.95
CA LYS A 541 -47.23 -20.66 -4.96
C LYS A 541 -47.56 -21.28 -6.31
N VAL A 542 -47.97 -22.56 -6.32
CA VAL A 542 -48.38 -23.29 -7.53
C VAL A 542 -49.64 -22.68 -8.14
N GLU A 543 -50.59 -22.25 -7.31
CA GLU A 543 -51.83 -21.59 -7.77
C GLU A 543 -51.61 -20.18 -8.35
N ARG A 544 -50.41 -19.58 -8.22
CA ARG A 544 -50.18 -18.15 -8.52
C ARG A 544 -49.21 -17.81 -9.66
N GLU A 545 -48.59 -18.77 -10.36
CA GLU A 545 -47.58 -18.53 -11.42
C GLU A 545 -46.77 -17.24 -11.20
N GLU A 546 -45.90 -17.20 -10.18
CA GLU A 546 -45.21 -15.97 -9.74
C GLU A 546 -44.11 -15.52 -10.70
N VAL A 547 -44.52 -15.08 -11.88
CA VAL A 547 -43.79 -14.27 -12.85
C VAL A 547 -43.70 -12.84 -12.29
N GLY A 548 -42.49 -12.34 -12.01
CA GLY A 548 -42.25 -10.95 -11.59
C GLY A 548 -41.36 -10.67 -10.35
N LYS A 549 -40.53 -11.63 -9.89
CA LYS A 549 -39.80 -11.51 -8.59
C LYS A 549 -38.27 -11.58 -8.66
N ASP A 550 -37.63 -11.34 -9.80
CA ASP A 550 -36.17 -11.42 -9.92
C ASP A 550 -35.53 -10.03 -9.80
N PHE A 551 -34.73 -9.77 -8.74
CA PHE A 551 -34.16 -8.46 -8.43
C PHE A 551 -33.42 -7.87 -9.63
N LYS A 552 -32.52 -8.64 -10.23
CA LYS A 552 -31.71 -8.21 -11.38
C LYS A 552 -32.56 -7.80 -12.58
N LYS A 553 -33.73 -8.42 -12.81
CA LYS A 553 -34.59 -8.06 -13.95
C LYS A 553 -35.15 -6.64 -13.86
N ALA A 554 -35.28 -6.10 -12.65
CA ALA A 554 -35.75 -4.74 -12.45
C ALA A 554 -34.62 -3.69 -12.54
N VAL A 555 -33.35 -4.11 -12.59
CA VAL A 555 -32.21 -3.17 -12.67
C VAL A 555 -31.96 -2.76 -14.11
N TYR A 556 -32.11 -1.47 -14.39
CA TYR A 556 -31.86 -0.93 -15.72
C TYR A 556 -30.45 -0.36 -15.89
N ALA A 557 -29.94 0.39 -14.90
CA ALA A 557 -28.69 1.11 -15.07
C ALA A 557 -27.81 1.15 -13.83
N TYR A 558 -26.51 1.16 -14.08
CA TYR A 558 -25.42 1.25 -13.11
C TYR A 558 -24.59 2.51 -13.37
N SER A 559 -24.24 3.24 -12.31
CA SER A 559 -23.24 4.32 -12.34
C SER A 559 -22.21 4.07 -11.24
N GLY A 560 -20.99 3.73 -11.63
CA GLY A 560 -19.94 3.33 -10.69
C GLY A 560 -18.72 4.24 -10.77
N VAL A 561 -18.06 4.44 -9.63
CA VAL A 561 -16.80 5.17 -9.49
C VAL A 561 -15.78 4.26 -8.80
N SER A 562 -14.52 4.25 -9.23
CA SER A 562 -13.41 3.52 -8.59
C SER A 562 -13.76 2.07 -8.24
N GLY A 563 -13.57 1.68 -6.99
CA GLY A 563 -14.04 0.40 -6.45
C GLY A 563 -15.52 0.09 -6.71
N GLY A 564 -16.43 1.04 -6.54
CA GLY A 564 -17.84 0.87 -6.89
C GLY A 564 -18.04 0.45 -8.35
N ALA A 565 -17.26 1.00 -9.29
CA ALA A 565 -17.27 0.56 -10.68
C ALA A 565 -16.87 -0.91 -10.84
N LEU A 566 -15.83 -1.38 -10.13
CA LEU A 566 -15.45 -2.80 -10.11
C LEU A 566 -16.57 -3.68 -9.53
N GLY A 567 -17.16 -3.27 -8.40
CA GLY A 567 -18.23 -4.03 -7.75
C GLY A 567 -19.47 -4.20 -8.63
N LEU A 568 -19.93 -3.10 -9.25
CA LEU A 568 -21.06 -3.13 -10.19
C LEU A 568 -20.73 -3.95 -11.43
N SER A 569 -19.52 -3.82 -11.97
CA SER A 569 -19.08 -4.54 -13.17
C SER A 569 -18.93 -6.04 -12.91
N PHE A 570 -18.42 -6.42 -11.74
CA PHE A 570 -18.33 -7.82 -11.32
C PHE A 570 -19.73 -8.43 -11.12
N PHE A 571 -20.64 -7.74 -10.41
CA PHE A 571 -22.03 -8.19 -10.28
C PHE A 571 -22.70 -8.37 -11.65
N ASN A 572 -22.51 -7.39 -12.56
CA ASN A 572 -23.04 -7.46 -13.91
C ASN A 572 -22.52 -8.69 -14.68
N ALA A 573 -21.22 -8.99 -14.55
CA ALA A 573 -20.59 -10.15 -15.17
C ALA A 573 -21.19 -11.48 -14.68
N ILE A 574 -21.33 -11.68 -13.36
CA ILE A 574 -21.83 -12.94 -12.79
C ILE A 574 -23.36 -13.08 -12.88
N ALA A 575 -24.11 -11.98 -12.87
CA ALA A 575 -25.58 -12.00 -12.83
C ALA A 575 -26.23 -12.05 -14.22
N TYR A 576 -25.60 -11.46 -15.25
CA TYR A 576 -26.16 -11.35 -16.60
C TYR A 576 -25.30 -11.99 -17.69
N MET A 577 -23.98 -11.77 -17.65
CA MET A 577 -23.09 -12.19 -18.76
C MET A 577 -22.67 -13.66 -18.65
N THR A 578 -22.58 -14.18 -17.44
CA THR A 578 -22.19 -15.58 -17.18
C THR A 578 -23.43 -16.46 -17.05
N PRO A 579 -23.66 -17.42 -17.96
CA PRO A 579 -24.74 -18.39 -17.84
C PRO A 579 -24.66 -19.18 -16.53
N GLY A 580 -25.82 -19.54 -15.97
CA GLY A 580 -25.93 -20.21 -14.67
C GLY A 580 -24.99 -21.42 -14.51
N PHE A 581 -24.98 -22.30 -15.52
CA PHE A 581 -24.21 -23.55 -15.57
C PHE A 581 -22.70 -23.36 -15.76
N LYS A 582 -22.25 -22.14 -16.07
CA LYS A 582 -20.83 -21.78 -16.24
C LYS A 582 -20.20 -21.22 -14.95
N ARG A 583 -21.00 -20.97 -13.92
CA ARG A 583 -20.54 -20.50 -12.61
C ARG A 583 -20.09 -21.70 -11.76
N ARG A 584 -19.07 -21.53 -10.92
CA ARG A 584 -18.66 -22.60 -9.98
C ARG A 584 -19.68 -22.84 -8.86
N GLU A 585 -20.45 -21.81 -8.52
CA GLU A 585 -21.43 -21.81 -7.44
C GLU A 585 -22.72 -21.12 -7.92
N ASP A 586 -23.86 -21.56 -7.37
CA ASP A 586 -25.15 -20.95 -7.69
C ASP A 586 -25.38 -19.63 -6.95
N SER A 587 -24.80 -19.48 -5.76
CA SER A 587 -24.89 -18.28 -4.93
C SER A 587 -24.02 -17.17 -5.49
N LEU A 588 -24.63 -16.05 -5.88
CA LEU A 588 -23.85 -14.88 -6.28
C LEU A 588 -23.04 -14.33 -5.09
N SER A 589 -23.54 -14.47 -3.86
CA SER A 589 -22.85 -14.04 -2.65
C SER A 589 -21.57 -14.85 -2.39
N ILE A 590 -21.58 -16.16 -2.69
CA ILE A 590 -20.39 -17.02 -2.58
C ILE A 590 -19.39 -16.65 -3.67
N LEU A 591 -19.82 -16.52 -4.93
CA LEU A 591 -18.95 -16.07 -6.04
C LEU A 591 -18.29 -14.73 -5.75
N THR A 592 -19.07 -13.79 -5.22
CA THR A 592 -18.58 -12.48 -4.77
C THR A 592 -17.53 -12.61 -3.69
N ARG A 593 -17.78 -13.44 -2.68
CA ARG A 593 -16.77 -13.70 -1.64
C ARG A 593 -15.49 -14.24 -2.27
N THR A 594 -15.58 -15.23 -3.16
CA THR A 594 -14.43 -15.82 -3.85
C THR A 594 -13.60 -14.78 -4.63
N PHE A 595 -14.24 -13.83 -5.30
CA PHE A 595 -13.54 -12.76 -6.02
C PHE A 595 -12.86 -11.77 -5.07
N PHE A 596 -13.55 -11.30 -4.03
CA PHE A 596 -13.06 -10.21 -3.18
C PHE A 596 -12.13 -10.66 -2.04
N THR A 597 -11.97 -11.97 -1.81
CA THR A 597 -10.97 -12.52 -0.87
C THR A 597 -9.59 -12.72 -1.49
N GLN A 598 -9.42 -12.44 -2.79
CA GLN A 598 -8.14 -12.60 -3.47
C GLN A 598 -7.21 -11.40 -3.23
N ASP A 599 -5.93 -11.61 -3.49
CA ASP A 599 -4.88 -10.61 -3.35
C ASP A 599 -4.58 -9.92 -4.68
N TYR A 600 -5.19 -8.75 -4.89
CA TYR A 600 -4.89 -7.86 -6.03
C TYR A 600 -3.85 -6.79 -5.69
N LEU A 601 -3.38 -6.71 -4.44
CA LEU A 601 -2.41 -5.70 -4.03
C LEU A 601 -0.97 -6.16 -4.32
N SER A 602 -0.61 -7.40 -3.99
CA SER A 602 0.77 -7.88 -4.15
C SER A 602 1.29 -7.76 -5.58
N PRO A 603 0.53 -8.10 -6.64
CA PRO A 603 0.98 -7.88 -8.02
C PRO A 603 1.25 -6.41 -8.34
N VAL A 604 0.40 -5.50 -7.87
CA VAL A 604 0.58 -4.05 -8.07
C VAL A 604 1.83 -3.54 -7.33
N ILE A 605 2.03 -3.94 -6.08
CA ILE A 605 3.22 -3.60 -5.27
C ILE A 605 4.50 -4.16 -5.93
N GLY A 606 4.42 -5.40 -6.42
CA GLY A 606 5.50 -6.09 -7.11
C GLY A 606 5.92 -5.38 -8.40
N LYS A 607 4.99 -4.80 -9.16
CA LYS A 607 5.34 -3.94 -10.29
C LYS A 607 5.79 -2.56 -9.85
N MET A 608 5.03 -1.90 -8.98
CA MET A 608 5.25 -0.51 -8.54
C MET A 608 6.67 -0.25 -8.00
N PHE A 609 7.17 -1.12 -7.11
CA PHE A 609 8.47 -0.90 -6.48
C PHE A 609 9.65 -1.52 -7.24
N TYR A 610 9.39 -2.26 -8.31
CA TYR A 610 10.41 -2.98 -9.07
C TYR A 610 10.32 -2.66 -10.56
N GLY A 611 9.51 -3.40 -11.32
CA GLY A 611 9.44 -3.26 -12.78
C GLY A 611 9.08 -1.83 -13.19
N ASP A 612 8.06 -1.26 -12.59
CA ASP A 612 7.57 0.08 -12.92
C ASP A 612 8.55 1.17 -12.48
N PHE A 613 9.25 0.95 -11.36
CA PHE A 613 10.37 1.79 -10.96
C PHE A 613 11.48 1.78 -12.03
N MET A 614 11.72 0.65 -12.72
CA MET A 614 12.65 0.63 -13.86
C MET A 614 12.11 1.42 -15.06
N ASN A 615 10.81 1.33 -15.36
CA ASN A 615 10.20 2.09 -16.46
C ASN A 615 10.45 3.61 -16.35
N LEU A 616 10.55 4.15 -15.13
CA LEU A 616 10.89 5.57 -14.91
C LEU A 616 12.22 5.99 -15.56
N PHE A 617 13.17 5.06 -15.67
CA PHE A 617 14.50 5.31 -16.24
C PHE A 617 14.63 4.85 -17.70
N ILE A 618 13.60 4.20 -18.27
CA ILE A 618 13.62 3.68 -19.64
C ILE A 618 12.83 4.64 -20.54
N PRO A 619 13.36 5.08 -21.70
CA PRO A 619 12.70 6.08 -22.55
C PRO A 619 11.51 5.53 -23.36
N PHE A 620 11.16 4.26 -23.18
CA PHE A 620 10.04 3.60 -23.83
C PHE A 620 9.34 2.65 -22.86
N HIS A 621 8.04 2.48 -23.05
CA HIS A 621 7.19 1.75 -22.13
C HIS A 621 7.34 0.23 -22.27
N ILE A 622 7.68 -0.45 -21.18
CA ILE A 622 7.68 -1.92 -21.10
C ILE A 622 6.40 -2.37 -20.40
N GLN A 623 5.48 -2.96 -21.16
CA GLN A 623 4.16 -3.39 -20.64
C GLN A 623 4.27 -4.40 -19.49
N TYR A 624 5.25 -5.31 -19.54
CA TYR A 624 5.47 -6.30 -18.48
C TYR A 624 5.77 -5.68 -17.09
N PHE A 625 6.25 -4.44 -17.08
CA PHE A 625 6.59 -3.68 -15.89
C PHE A 625 5.44 -2.79 -15.41
N ASP A 626 4.35 -2.70 -16.16
CA ASP A 626 3.24 -1.80 -15.88
C ASP A 626 2.36 -2.30 -14.73
N ARG A 627 2.25 -1.50 -13.67
CA ARG A 627 1.45 -1.83 -12.49
C ARG A 627 -0.07 -1.80 -12.72
N ALA A 628 -0.56 -1.04 -13.71
CA ALA A 628 -1.97 -1.03 -14.08
C ALA A 628 -2.35 -2.28 -14.88
N ILE A 629 -1.47 -2.75 -15.77
CA ILE A 629 -1.67 -4.02 -16.49
C ILE A 629 -1.72 -5.16 -15.47
N ALA A 630 -0.80 -5.18 -14.50
CA ALA A 630 -0.81 -6.17 -13.43
C ALA A 630 -2.11 -6.15 -12.60
N LEU A 631 -2.70 -4.98 -12.35
CA LEU A 631 -4.00 -4.89 -11.66
C LEU A 631 -5.12 -5.49 -12.51
N GLU A 632 -5.18 -5.16 -13.80
CA GLU A 632 -6.20 -5.69 -14.73
C GLU A 632 -6.09 -7.21 -14.87
N GLU A 633 -4.89 -7.73 -15.11
CA GLU A 633 -4.62 -9.18 -15.21
C GLU A 633 -4.90 -9.91 -13.89
N SER A 634 -4.69 -9.24 -12.74
CA SER A 634 -5.05 -9.82 -11.44
C SER A 634 -6.57 -9.97 -11.29
N TRP A 635 -7.39 -9.01 -11.76
CA TRP A 635 -8.85 -9.16 -11.77
C TRP A 635 -9.34 -10.20 -12.77
N GLU A 636 -8.70 -10.29 -13.94
CA GLU A 636 -8.96 -11.33 -14.95
C GLU A 636 -8.75 -12.73 -14.35
N HIS A 637 -7.60 -12.95 -13.71
CA HIS A 637 -7.33 -14.17 -12.95
C HIS A 637 -8.33 -14.38 -11.81
N GLY A 638 -8.68 -13.30 -11.11
CA GLY A 638 -9.64 -13.36 -10.00
C GLY A 638 -11.04 -13.79 -10.42
N PHE A 639 -11.50 -13.33 -11.57
CA PHE A 639 -12.79 -13.71 -12.15
C PHE A 639 -12.80 -15.20 -12.54
N MET A 640 -11.69 -15.71 -13.07
CA MET A 640 -11.55 -17.13 -13.44
C MET A 640 -11.72 -18.10 -12.27
N GLU A 641 -11.47 -17.67 -11.03
CA GLU A 641 -11.75 -18.48 -9.83
C GLU A 641 -13.25 -18.58 -9.49
N THR A 642 -14.10 -17.79 -10.14
CA THR A 642 -15.57 -17.78 -9.94
C THR A 642 -16.33 -18.59 -11.00
N VAL A 643 -15.69 -18.95 -12.10
CA VAL A 643 -16.29 -19.67 -13.24
C VAL A 643 -15.66 -21.04 -13.46
N THR A 644 -16.36 -21.95 -14.13
CA THR A 644 -15.84 -23.29 -14.45
C THR A 644 -14.69 -23.18 -15.45
N SER A 645 -13.77 -24.15 -15.45
CA SER A 645 -12.59 -24.14 -16.33
C SER A 645 -12.89 -24.13 -17.84
N SER A 646 -14.12 -24.44 -18.25
CA SER A 646 -14.58 -24.37 -19.65
C SER A 646 -15.23 -23.03 -20.02
N SER A 647 -15.27 -22.08 -19.09
CA SER A 647 -15.91 -20.77 -19.27
C SER A 647 -14.92 -19.73 -19.78
N THR A 648 -15.44 -18.76 -20.53
CA THR A 648 -14.70 -17.58 -21.00
C THR A 648 -14.54 -16.57 -19.87
N ASP A 649 -13.37 -15.95 -19.79
CA ASP A 649 -13.10 -14.88 -18.83
C ASP A 649 -13.71 -13.56 -19.30
N ILE A 650 -14.88 -13.21 -18.78
CA ILE A 650 -15.57 -11.96 -19.12
C ILE A 650 -14.70 -10.73 -18.88
N PHE A 651 -13.75 -10.77 -17.93
CA PHE A 651 -12.90 -9.62 -17.62
C PHE A 651 -11.84 -9.34 -18.69
N SER A 652 -11.36 -10.35 -19.41
CA SER A 652 -10.37 -10.19 -20.49
C SER A 652 -11.00 -10.07 -21.89
N GLU A 653 -12.31 -10.27 -22.03
CA GLU A 653 -13.04 -10.08 -23.28
C GLU A 653 -13.22 -8.59 -23.64
N ASP A 654 -13.41 -8.31 -24.93
CA ASP A 654 -13.71 -6.96 -25.42
C ASP A 654 -15.04 -6.44 -24.85
N PHE A 655 -14.98 -5.27 -24.19
CA PHE A 655 -16.10 -4.69 -23.45
C PHE A 655 -17.37 -4.56 -24.29
N LEU A 656 -17.28 -4.07 -25.53
CA LEU A 656 -18.47 -3.84 -26.35
C LEU A 656 -18.97 -5.12 -27.01
N SER A 657 -18.10 -6.08 -27.29
CA SER A 657 -18.48 -7.38 -27.84
C SER A 657 -19.40 -8.19 -26.91
N LEU A 658 -19.27 -7.97 -25.60
CA LEU A 658 -20.11 -8.59 -24.56
C LEU A 658 -21.56 -8.10 -24.54
N TYR A 659 -21.88 -7.01 -25.25
CA TYR A 659 -23.23 -6.44 -25.31
C TYR A 659 -23.83 -6.64 -26.71
N PRO A 660 -24.45 -7.80 -26.99
CA PRO A 660 -25.16 -8.02 -28.24
C PRO A 660 -26.33 -7.04 -28.39
N GLN A 661 -26.82 -6.88 -29.61
CA GLN A 661 -28.01 -6.07 -29.92
C GLN A 661 -29.32 -6.67 -29.37
N SER A 662 -29.29 -7.53 -28.35
CA SER A 662 -30.47 -8.14 -27.75
C SER A 662 -31.09 -7.30 -26.62
N HIS A 663 -30.47 -6.18 -26.21
CA HIS A 663 -31.01 -5.18 -25.24
C HIS A 663 -31.36 -5.74 -23.85
N LYS A 664 -30.82 -6.90 -23.48
CA LYS A 664 -31.14 -7.58 -22.21
C LYS A 664 -30.28 -7.14 -21.02
N TYR A 665 -29.21 -6.42 -21.28
CA TYR A 665 -28.21 -6.06 -20.26
C TYR A 665 -28.46 -4.65 -19.72
N PRO A 666 -28.16 -4.40 -18.45
CA PRO A 666 -28.21 -3.05 -17.89
C PRO A 666 -27.29 -2.07 -18.63
N ALA A 667 -27.67 -0.79 -18.65
CA ALA A 667 -26.80 0.29 -19.08
C ALA A 667 -25.71 0.54 -18.01
N MET A 668 -24.44 0.41 -18.39
CA MET A 668 -23.29 0.65 -17.53
C MET A 668 -22.73 2.05 -17.78
N PHE A 669 -22.48 2.82 -16.72
CA PHE A 669 -21.72 4.06 -16.77
C PHE A 669 -20.54 3.98 -15.81
N ILE A 670 -19.34 3.83 -16.39
CA ILE A 670 -18.09 3.79 -15.65
C ILE A 670 -17.45 5.18 -15.70
N ASN A 671 -17.42 5.84 -14.55
CA ASN A 671 -17.01 7.24 -14.44
C ASN A 671 -15.49 7.36 -14.33
N THR A 672 -14.90 8.29 -15.09
CA THR A 672 -13.47 8.62 -15.06
C THR A 672 -13.29 10.12 -15.17
N THR A 673 -12.14 10.67 -14.82
CA THR A 673 -11.87 12.12 -14.91
C THR A 673 -10.77 12.38 -15.93
N GLU A 674 -11.04 13.22 -16.93
CA GLU A 674 -10.00 13.69 -17.86
C GLU A 674 -9.12 14.75 -17.20
N VAL A 675 -7.82 14.51 -17.12
CA VAL A 675 -6.86 15.39 -16.43
C VAL A 675 -6.73 16.73 -17.15
N GLU A 676 -6.65 16.73 -18.48
CA GLU A 676 -6.40 17.95 -19.26
C GLU A 676 -7.56 18.94 -19.25
N SER A 677 -8.79 18.48 -19.03
CA SER A 677 -9.98 19.35 -19.04
C SER A 677 -10.72 19.42 -17.71
N GLY A 678 -10.44 18.53 -16.77
CA GLY A 678 -11.18 18.38 -15.51
C GLY A 678 -12.61 17.86 -15.69
N LEU A 679 -12.98 17.38 -16.88
CA LEU A 679 -14.34 16.90 -17.16
C LEU A 679 -14.54 15.48 -16.63
N PRO A 680 -15.66 15.21 -15.92
CA PRO A 680 -16.10 13.84 -15.67
C PRO A 680 -16.51 13.21 -16.99
N CYS A 681 -15.96 12.06 -17.31
CA CYS A 681 -16.17 11.32 -18.55
C CYS A 681 -16.65 9.90 -18.27
N TRP A 682 -17.10 9.19 -19.31
CA TRP A 682 -17.69 7.87 -19.17
C TRP A 682 -17.15 6.88 -20.20
N LEU A 683 -17.02 5.63 -19.75
CA LEU A 683 -17.11 4.46 -20.63
C LEU A 683 -18.48 3.80 -20.39
N THR A 684 -19.21 3.54 -21.48
CA THR A 684 -20.58 3.04 -21.41
C THR A 684 -20.96 2.20 -22.63
N ASN A 685 -21.76 1.16 -22.39
CA ASN A 685 -22.30 0.26 -23.42
C ASN A 685 -23.48 0.87 -24.20
N VAL A 686 -24.00 2.04 -23.77
CA VAL A 686 -25.05 2.78 -24.48
C VAL A 686 -24.52 4.13 -24.92
N ARG A 687 -25.00 4.66 -26.05
CA ARG A 687 -24.60 6.01 -26.49
C ARG A 687 -25.33 7.05 -25.65
N PRO A 688 -24.61 7.95 -24.93
CA PRO A 688 -25.23 9.03 -24.17
C PRO A 688 -26.13 9.90 -25.06
N ASP A 689 -27.23 10.41 -24.49
CA ASP A 689 -28.14 11.25 -25.26
C ASP A 689 -27.58 12.66 -25.47
N SER A 690 -27.96 13.28 -26.60
CA SER A 690 -27.73 14.69 -26.90
C SER A 690 -28.11 15.67 -25.79
N SER A 691 -29.06 15.31 -24.92
CA SER A 691 -29.49 16.15 -23.78
C SER A 691 -28.56 16.09 -22.57
N MET A 692 -27.61 15.15 -22.53
CA MET A 692 -26.58 15.09 -21.49
C MET A 692 -25.50 16.14 -21.77
N ALA A 693 -25.00 16.78 -20.72
CA ALA A 693 -24.10 17.92 -20.88
C ALA A 693 -22.78 17.47 -21.50
N LEU A 694 -22.33 18.15 -22.56
CA LEU A 694 -21.07 17.87 -23.27
C LEU A 694 -20.90 16.40 -23.70
N TRP A 695 -22.00 15.71 -24.02
CA TRP A 695 -22.02 14.26 -24.30
C TRP A 695 -20.92 13.78 -25.26
N GLN A 696 -20.66 14.50 -26.36
CA GLN A 696 -19.62 14.15 -27.34
C GLN A 696 -18.19 14.21 -26.78
N ARG A 697 -17.95 15.11 -25.82
CA ARG A 697 -16.63 15.30 -25.20
C ARG A 697 -16.39 14.33 -24.05
N ARG A 698 -17.46 13.84 -23.42
CA ARG A 698 -17.40 12.99 -22.22
C ARG A 698 -17.51 11.49 -22.52
N ASP A 699 -18.08 11.11 -23.67
CA ASP A 699 -18.12 9.72 -24.12
C ASP A 699 -16.78 9.31 -24.77
N LEU A 700 -15.95 8.56 -24.03
CA LEU A 700 -14.63 8.12 -24.51
C LEU A 700 -14.74 7.17 -25.71
N LEU A 701 -15.76 6.32 -25.72
CA LEU A 701 -15.98 5.31 -26.76
C LEU A 701 -16.55 5.88 -28.05
N ALA A 702 -17.07 7.12 -28.05
CA ALA A 702 -17.50 7.78 -29.28
C ALA A 702 -16.33 8.21 -30.16
N LYS A 703 -15.31 8.89 -29.59
CA LYS A 703 -14.23 9.51 -30.39
C LYS A 703 -12.81 9.26 -29.87
N LYS A 704 -12.61 8.99 -28.58
CA LYS A 704 -11.27 9.04 -27.98
C LYS A 704 -10.52 7.70 -27.97
N ILE A 705 -11.21 6.57 -27.74
CA ILE A 705 -10.59 5.23 -27.61
C ILE A 705 -10.55 4.50 -28.96
N LYS A 706 -9.40 4.41 -29.64
CA LYS A 706 -9.38 4.04 -31.07
C LYS A 706 -9.60 2.55 -31.44
N GLY A 707 -9.47 1.63 -30.50
CA GLY A 707 -9.68 0.18 -30.71
C GLY A 707 -10.63 -0.43 -29.68
N GLY A 708 -10.73 -1.75 -29.69
CA GLY A 708 -11.37 -2.51 -28.61
C GLY A 708 -10.60 -2.37 -27.30
N ILE A 709 -11.29 -2.52 -26.17
CA ILE A 709 -10.68 -2.53 -24.83
C ILE A 709 -11.28 -3.66 -24.01
N ASN A 710 -10.51 -4.24 -23.10
CA ASN A 710 -11.02 -5.28 -22.21
C ASN A 710 -12.07 -4.71 -21.25
N TYR A 711 -12.95 -5.58 -20.77
CA TYR A 711 -13.86 -5.27 -19.66
C TYR A 711 -13.08 -4.83 -18.41
N SER A 712 -11.96 -5.48 -18.08
CA SER A 712 -11.03 -5.09 -17.00
C SER A 712 -10.44 -3.69 -17.21
N THR A 713 -10.01 -3.36 -18.43
CA THR A 713 -9.49 -2.04 -18.81
C THR A 713 -10.55 -0.97 -18.65
N MET A 714 -11.80 -1.24 -19.07
CA MET A 714 -12.94 -0.33 -18.86
C MET A 714 -13.15 -0.04 -17.36
N VAL A 715 -13.10 -1.06 -16.50
CA VAL A 715 -13.18 -0.87 -15.04
C VAL A 715 -12.01 -0.03 -14.53
N ASN A 716 -10.79 -0.33 -15.00
CA ASN A 716 -9.57 0.31 -14.50
C ASN A 716 -9.53 1.81 -14.79
N PHE A 717 -10.14 2.31 -15.88
CA PHE A 717 -10.29 3.75 -16.12
C PHE A 717 -10.92 4.50 -14.93
N SER A 718 -11.83 3.84 -14.20
CA SER A 718 -12.45 4.42 -13.01
C SER A 718 -11.59 4.30 -11.76
N SER A 719 -10.61 3.39 -11.76
CA SER A 719 -9.75 3.04 -10.62
C SER A 719 -8.29 3.53 -10.78
N ARG A 720 -8.03 4.46 -11.71
CA ARG A 720 -6.71 5.07 -11.93
C ARG A 720 -6.39 6.14 -10.87
N PHE A 721 -6.02 5.70 -9.67
CA PHE A 721 -5.61 6.57 -8.57
C PHE A 721 -4.07 6.61 -8.44
N PRO A 722 -3.35 7.64 -8.96
CA PRO A 722 -1.90 7.60 -9.24
C PRO A 722 -0.98 7.16 -8.10
N LEU A 723 -1.41 7.29 -6.84
CA LEU A 723 -0.69 6.76 -5.69
C LEU A 723 -0.52 5.23 -5.71
N PHE A 724 -1.46 4.49 -6.31
CA PHE A 724 -1.44 3.02 -6.42
C PHE A 724 -1.60 2.54 -7.87
N SER A 725 -2.50 3.14 -8.64
CA SER A 725 -2.74 2.82 -10.06
C SER A 725 -2.54 4.09 -10.91
N PRO A 726 -1.60 4.08 -11.87
CA PRO A 726 -1.23 5.26 -12.65
C PRO A 726 -2.37 5.76 -13.53
N ALA A 727 -2.34 7.05 -13.88
CA ALA A 727 -3.28 7.60 -14.86
C ALA A 727 -3.24 6.80 -16.17
N ALA A 728 -4.41 6.55 -16.75
CA ALA A 728 -4.51 5.89 -18.04
C ALA A 728 -4.10 6.88 -19.15
N ASN A 729 -3.19 6.44 -20.00
CA ASN A 729 -2.65 7.26 -21.08
C ASN A 729 -3.28 6.87 -22.42
N LEU A 730 -4.00 7.82 -23.01
CA LEU A 730 -4.75 7.67 -24.24
C LEU A 730 -4.16 8.54 -25.36
N ARG A 731 -3.37 7.93 -26.23
CA ARG A 731 -2.76 8.65 -27.37
C ARG A 731 -3.80 9.03 -28.42
N GLN A 732 -4.00 10.32 -28.63
CA GLN A 732 -4.95 10.84 -29.63
C GLN A 732 -4.32 10.99 -31.00
N ASN A 733 -3.06 11.41 -31.10
CA ASN A 733 -2.28 11.45 -32.35
C ASN A 733 -0.77 11.50 -32.03
N SER A 734 0.08 11.88 -33.00
CA SER A 734 1.53 11.95 -32.77
C SER A 734 1.91 12.94 -31.67
N ASN A 735 1.15 14.03 -31.51
CA ASN A 735 1.49 15.19 -30.69
C ASN A 735 0.59 15.37 -29.46
N MET A 736 -0.50 14.62 -29.35
CA MET A 736 -1.50 14.78 -28.29
C MET A 736 -1.79 13.45 -27.60
N LYS A 737 -1.73 13.49 -26.28
CA LYS A 737 -2.05 12.41 -25.35
C LYS A 737 -3.04 12.98 -24.32
N LEU A 738 -4.01 12.18 -23.90
CA LEU A 738 -4.95 12.53 -22.85
C LEU A 738 -4.78 11.57 -21.69
N HIS A 739 -4.91 12.07 -20.47
CA HIS A 739 -4.77 11.28 -19.26
C HIS A 739 -6.11 11.18 -18.53
N TYR A 740 -6.37 9.99 -18.01
CA TYR A 740 -7.59 9.70 -17.27
C TYR A 740 -7.25 9.15 -15.89
N VAL A 741 -7.84 9.75 -14.87
CA VAL A 741 -7.72 9.35 -13.47
C VAL A 741 -9.07 8.88 -12.94
N ASP A 742 -9.05 8.37 -11.72
CA ASP A 742 -10.22 7.91 -10.99
C ASP A 742 -11.40 8.90 -11.07
N GLY A 743 -12.61 8.39 -11.28
CA GLY A 743 -13.82 9.21 -11.36
C GLY A 743 -14.09 10.02 -10.09
N GLY A 744 -13.56 9.54 -8.95
CA GLY A 744 -13.68 10.18 -7.65
C GLY A 744 -12.97 11.51 -7.54
N TYR A 745 -12.08 11.87 -8.48
CA TYR A 745 -11.48 13.21 -8.59
C TYR A 745 -12.52 14.28 -8.95
N ALA A 746 -13.57 13.91 -9.70
CA ALA A 746 -14.63 14.82 -10.09
C ALA A 746 -15.87 14.73 -9.18
N GLU A 747 -16.37 13.51 -8.95
CA GLU A 747 -17.58 13.21 -8.18
C GLU A 747 -17.55 11.73 -7.77
N ASN A 748 -17.54 11.43 -6.46
CA ASN A 748 -17.19 10.07 -5.98
C ASN A 748 -18.35 9.07 -5.96
N THR A 749 -19.60 9.52 -6.04
CA THR A 749 -20.78 8.70 -5.76
C THR A 749 -21.41 8.12 -7.03
N GLY A 750 -21.07 8.66 -8.21
CA GLY A 750 -21.70 8.32 -9.48
C GLY A 750 -23.10 8.92 -9.65
N SER A 751 -23.57 9.70 -8.67
CA SER A 751 -24.92 10.27 -8.64
C SER A 751 -25.12 11.36 -9.68
N GLY A 752 -24.07 12.13 -9.99
CA GLY A 752 -24.15 13.19 -11.01
C GLY A 752 -24.50 12.61 -12.38
N THR A 753 -23.83 11.51 -12.73
CA THR A 753 -24.11 10.77 -13.97
C THR A 753 -25.50 10.15 -13.97
N MET A 754 -25.94 9.57 -12.85
CA MET A 754 -27.28 8.98 -12.75
C MET A 754 -28.39 10.03 -12.89
N LEU A 755 -28.19 11.23 -12.33
CA LEU A 755 -29.08 12.36 -12.50
C LEU A 755 -29.22 12.73 -13.99
N GLU A 756 -28.11 12.83 -14.73
CA GLU A 756 -28.14 13.09 -16.17
C GLU A 756 -28.85 11.98 -16.96
N VAL A 757 -28.66 10.70 -16.57
CA VAL A 757 -29.35 9.56 -17.16
C VAL A 757 -30.86 9.67 -16.97
N LEU A 758 -31.33 9.91 -15.75
CA LEU A 758 -32.76 10.03 -15.45
C LEU A 758 -33.39 11.26 -16.14
N GLN A 759 -32.68 12.38 -16.22
CA GLN A 759 -33.12 13.56 -16.96
C GLN A 759 -33.21 13.29 -18.47
N ALA A 760 -32.22 12.60 -19.04
CA ALA A 760 -32.24 12.21 -20.45
C ALA A 760 -33.40 11.27 -20.76
N LEU A 761 -33.62 10.24 -19.92
CA LEU A 761 -34.74 9.32 -20.06
C LEU A 761 -36.08 10.05 -19.95
N LYS A 762 -36.26 10.93 -18.95
CA LYS A 762 -37.49 11.74 -18.83
C LYS A 762 -37.78 12.58 -20.08
N ARG A 763 -36.74 13.12 -20.72
CA ARG A 763 -36.87 13.95 -21.92
C ARG A 763 -37.03 13.16 -23.21
N LYS A 764 -36.56 11.91 -23.30
CA LYS A 764 -36.38 11.19 -24.57
C LYS A 764 -37.06 9.83 -24.65
N SER A 765 -37.13 9.06 -23.56
CA SER A 765 -37.82 7.77 -23.51
C SER A 765 -39.34 7.94 -23.63
N THR A 766 -39.96 7.02 -24.35
CA THR A 766 -41.42 6.98 -24.53
C THR A 766 -42.14 6.69 -23.21
N TYR A 767 -41.65 5.74 -22.43
CA TYR A 767 -42.32 5.27 -21.21
C TYR A 767 -42.16 6.23 -20.03
N PHE A 768 -41.00 6.89 -19.90
CA PHE A 768 -40.81 7.94 -18.90
C PHE A 768 -41.67 9.18 -19.18
N LYS A 769 -41.91 9.53 -20.46
CA LYS A 769 -42.83 10.61 -20.84
C LYS A 769 -44.28 10.29 -20.51
N ARG A 770 -44.66 9.00 -20.58
CA ARG A 770 -46.00 8.51 -20.25
C ARG A 770 -46.23 8.27 -18.76
N ASP A 771 -45.22 8.52 -17.92
CA ASP A 771 -45.23 8.23 -16.47
C ASP A 771 -45.54 6.76 -16.14
N GLU A 772 -45.13 5.84 -17.02
CA GLU A 772 -45.24 4.38 -16.82
C GLU A 772 -44.11 3.84 -15.92
N VAL A 773 -43.05 4.63 -15.67
CA VAL A 773 -41.87 4.22 -14.91
C VAL A 773 -41.83 4.92 -13.56
N VAL A 774 -41.57 4.15 -12.50
CA VAL A 774 -41.30 4.68 -11.16
C VAL A 774 -39.86 4.30 -10.79
N PRO A 775 -38.92 5.26 -10.76
CA PRO A 775 -37.52 4.96 -10.51
C PRO A 775 -37.25 4.71 -9.01
N PHE A 776 -36.52 3.63 -8.72
CA PHE A 776 -35.94 3.33 -7.42
C PHE A 776 -34.43 3.46 -7.54
N VAL A 777 -33.88 4.54 -7.00
CA VAL A 777 -32.45 4.83 -7.08
C VAL A 777 -31.79 4.32 -5.80
N ILE A 778 -30.98 3.28 -5.91
CA ILE A 778 -30.16 2.75 -4.83
C ILE A 778 -28.77 3.39 -4.93
N VAL A 779 -28.30 4.01 -3.86
CA VAL A 779 -26.94 4.53 -3.75
C VAL A 779 -26.20 3.76 -2.68
N LEU A 780 -25.12 3.08 -3.08
CA LEU A 780 -24.24 2.35 -2.20
C LEU A 780 -23.05 3.26 -1.86
N LYS A 781 -23.00 3.76 -0.62
CA LYS A 781 -21.99 4.72 -0.15
C LYS A 781 -21.22 4.22 1.06
N PHE A 782 -20.08 4.83 1.34
CA PHE A 782 -19.28 4.59 2.53
C PHE A 782 -19.51 5.71 3.55
N SER A 783 -19.87 5.38 4.79
CA SER A 783 -20.30 6.39 5.79
C SER A 783 -19.17 7.21 6.42
N ASP A 784 -17.92 6.88 6.14
CA ASP A 784 -16.74 7.47 6.81
C ASP A 784 -16.26 8.77 6.13
N GLU A 785 -16.94 9.25 5.07
CA GLU A 785 -16.89 10.68 4.76
C GLU A 785 -17.57 11.38 5.93
N LYS A 786 -16.77 11.92 6.86
CA LYS A 786 -17.22 12.66 8.05
C LYS A 786 -18.34 13.61 7.66
N ASP A 787 -19.58 13.19 7.84
CA ASP A 787 -20.72 14.08 7.81
C ASP A 787 -20.52 15.05 8.99
N ASP A 788 -20.34 16.34 8.67
CA ASP A 788 -20.45 17.51 9.54
C ASP A 788 -19.33 17.92 10.53
N ASP A 789 -18.20 17.20 10.64
CA ASP A 789 -17.08 17.69 11.47
C ASP A 789 -16.20 18.71 10.72
N PHE A 790 -16.56 19.99 10.82
CA PHE A 790 -15.70 21.11 10.41
C PHE A 790 -14.44 21.15 11.28
N GLU A 791 -13.33 20.57 10.79
CA GLU A 791 -12.03 20.72 11.45
C GLU A 791 -11.44 22.10 11.16
N ASN A 792 -11.08 22.82 12.23
CA ASN A 792 -10.47 24.14 12.10
C ASN A 792 -9.02 24.03 11.60
N ILE A 793 -8.66 24.83 10.59
CA ILE A 793 -7.32 24.86 10.00
C ILE A 793 -6.45 25.83 10.83
N ASN A 794 -5.61 25.28 11.71
CA ASN A 794 -4.78 26.08 12.63
C ASN A 794 -3.27 25.94 12.40
N LEU A 795 -2.83 25.17 11.40
CA LEU A 795 -1.42 24.92 11.11
C LEU A 795 -1.17 24.96 9.60
N GLY A 796 -0.22 25.79 9.16
CA GLY A 796 0.19 25.84 7.75
C GLY A 796 -0.95 26.26 6.82
N ASN A 797 -1.77 27.22 7.26
CA ASN A 797 -3.07 27.54 6.69
C ASN A 797 -3.04 27.71 5.17
N GLU A 798 -2.13 28.51 4.59
CA GLU A 798 -2.11 28.71 3.13
C GLU A 798 -1.92 27.40 2.33
N VAL A 799 -1.04 26.50 2.78
CA VAL A 799 -0.82 25.21 2.11
C VAL A 799 -2.00 24.27 2.34
N MET A 800 -2.49 24.22 3.57
CA MET A 800 -3.61 23.36 3.93
C MET A 800 -4.92 23.82 3.29
N GLU A 801 -5.15 25.12 3.14
CA GLU A 801 -6.31 25.70 2.45
C GLU A 801 -6.33 25.32 0.97
N VAL A 802 -5.17 25.26 0.29
CA VAL A 802 -5.09 24.77 -1.09
C VAL A 802 -5.42 23.28 -1.15
N LEU A 803 -4.78 22.45 -0.31
CA LEU A 803 -4.98 21.00 -0.32
C LEU A 803 -6.40 20.60 0.11
N LEU A 804 -6.87 21.14 1.23
CA LEU A 804 -8.21 20.91 1.76
C LEU A 804 -9.28 21.56 0.88
N GLY A 805 -9.01 22.73 0.29
CA GLY A 805 -9.92 23.38 -0.65
C GLY A 805 -10.20 22.50 -1.88
N ILE A 806 -9.16 21.90 -2.47
CA ILE A 806 -9.32 20.96 -3.59
C ILE A 806 -10.11 19.72 -3.16
N ASN A 807 -9.74 19.11 -2.02
CA ASN A 807 -10.40 17.89 -1.54
C ASN A 807 -11.86 18.12 -1.10
N ASN A 808 -12.13 19.22 -0.41
CA ASN A 808 -13.47 19.57 0.09
C ASN A 808 -14.36 20.08 -1.05
N ALA A 809 -13.81 20.74 -2.07
CA ALA A 809 -14.59 21.07 -3.28
C ALA A 809 -15.06 19.81 -4.01
N ARG A 810 -14.22 18.78 -4.07
CA ARG A 810 -14.57 17.44 -4.60
C ARG A 810 -15.68 16.78 -3.76
N SER A 811 -15.51 16.68 -2.44
CA SER A 811 -16.54 16.11 -1.55
C SER A 811 -17.85 16.91 -1.59
N GLY A 812 -17.78 18.25 -1.64
CA GLY A 812 -18.96 19.11 -1.79
C GLY A 812 -19.72 18.85 -3.09
N ARG A 813 -19.04 18.57 -4.21
CA ARG A 813 -19.70 18.15 -5.46
C ARG A 813 -20.43 16.82 -5.30
N SER A 814 -19.85 15.83 -4.62
CA SER A 814 -20.52 14.56 -4.31
C SER A 814 -21.82 14.77 -3.53
N THR A 815 -21.78 15.58 -2.46
CA THR A 815 -22.96 15.91 -1.64
C THR A 815 -24.04 16.65 -2.45
N MET A 816 -23.64 17.59 -3.29
CA MET A 816 -24.56 18.29 -4.19
C MET A 816 -25.22 17.33 -5.19
N ALA A 817 -24.43 16.45 -5.82
CA ALA A 817 -24.92 15.50 -6.81
C ALA A 817 -25.92 14.50 -6.18
N LEU A 818 -25.61 13.96 -5.01
CA LEU A 818 -26.52 13.11 -4.23
C LEU A 818 -27.84 13.83 -3.92
N THR A 819 -27.75 15.05 -3.39
CA THR A 819 -28.93 15.85 -3.00
C THR A 819 -29.80 16.18 -4.21
N GLN A 820 -29.20 16.52 -5.35
CA GLN A 820 -29.92 16.78 -6.60
C GLN A 820 -30.57 15.52 -7.15
N LEU A 821 -29.87 14.38 -7.12
CA LEU A 821 -30.42 13.09 -7.54
C LEU A 821 -31.60 12.67 -6.68
N ALA A 822 -31.49 12.76 -5.35
CA ALA A 822 -32.57 12.45 -4.42
C ALA A 822 -33.81 13.33 -4.68
N ARG A 823 -33.62 14.66 -4.74
CA ARG A 823 -34.70 15.62 -5.02
C ARG A 823 -35.38 15.34 -6.36
N TYR A 824 -34.62 15.15 -7.42
CA TYR A 824 -35.16 14.88 -8.76
C TYR A 824 -35.93 13.56 -8.80
N THR A 825 -35.40 12.51 -8.17
CA THR A 825 -36.03 11.19 -8.12
C THR A 825 -37.37 11.24 -7.37
N GLU A 826 -37.40 11.84 -6.20
CA GLU A 826 -38.59 11.83 -5.34
C GLU A 826 -39.64 12.86 -5.75
N ARG A 827 -39.22 14.08 -6.11
CA ARG A 827 -40.15 15.17 -6.40
C ARG A 827 -40.61 15.16 -7.86
N ASP A 828 -39.69 15.03 -8.80
CA ASP A 828 -40.00 15.20 -10.22
C ASP A 828 -40.42 13.90 -10.89
N LEU A 829 -39.83 12.77 -10.47
CA LEU A 829 -40.15 11.44 -11.01
C LEU A 829 -41.07 10.60 -10.11
N LYS A 830 -41.44 11.12 -8.93
CA LYS A 830 -42.29 10.43 -7.94
C LYS A 830 -41.76 9.04 -7.53
N GLY A 831 -40.46 8.85 -7.63
CA GLY A 831 -39.73 7.63 -7.31
C GLY A 831 -39.34 7.52 -5.83
N ARG A 832 -38.32 6.71 -5.56
CA ARG A 832 -37.71 6.55 -4.24
C ARG A 832 -36.19 6.57 -4.32
N PHE A 833 -35.57 7.22 -3.35
CA PHE A 833 -34.13 7.28 -3.18
C PHE A 833 -33.73 6.47 -1.95
N ILE A 834 -32.83 5.51 -2.12
CA ILE A 834 -32.43 4.54 -1.09
C ILE A 834 -30.93 4.67 -0.90
N ALA A 835 -30.48 5.27 0.20
CA ALA A 835 -29.06 5.39 0.51
C ALA A 835 -28.64 4.28 1.48
N LEU A 836 -27.82 3.35 0.99
CA LEU A 836 -27.22 2.30 1.81
C LEU A 836 -25.76 2.66 2.06
N SER A 837 -25.51 3.17 3.26
CA SER A 837 -24.16 3.49 3.73
C SER A 837 -23.56 2.27 4.43
N LEU A 838 -22.30 1.96 4.22
CA LEU A 838 -21.57 0.99 5.05
C LEU A 838 -21.35 1.58 6.45
N ASP A 839 -21.88 0.99 7.53
CA ASP A 839 -21.79 1.55 8.90
C ASP A 839 -20.46 1.20 9.61
N LYS A 840 -19.55 0.51 8.91
CA LYS A 840 -18.23 0.13 9.43
C LYS A 840 -17.20 1.22 9.14
N THR A 841 -16.37 1.51 10.13
CA THR A 841 -15.29 2.50 10.03
C THR A 841 -14.19 2.06 9.05
N GLY A 842 -13.40 3.01 8.54
CA GLY A 842 -12.23 2.75 7.71
C GLY A 842 -11.12 1.94 8.40
N SER A 843 -11.16 1.82 9.74
CA SER A 843 -10.32 0.85 10.45
C SER A 843 -10.86 -0.58 10.43
N GLN A 844 -12.17 -0.77 10.30
CA GLN A 844 -12.82 -2.09 10.24
C GLN A 844 -12.88 -2.65 8.82
N VAL A 845 -12.90 -1.77 7.81
CA VAL A 845 -12.81 -2.11 6.38
C VAL A 845 -11.92 -1.07 5.67
N PRO A 846 -10.61 -1.30 5.59
CA PRO A 846 -9.64 -0.34 5.08
C PRO A 846 -9.69 -0.15 3.57
N LEU A 847 -9.26 1.04 3.12
CA LEU A 847 -9.17 1.40 1.71
C LEU A 847 -7.97 0.70 1.07
N ASN A 848 -8.18 -0.48 0.49
CA ASN A 848 -7.09 -1.31 -0.03
C ASN A 848 -7.50 -2.12 -1.28
N TRP A 849 -6.53 -2.70 -1.99
CA TRP A 849 -6.71 -3.65 -3.11
C TRP A 849 -6.56 -5.12 -2.68
N VAL A 850 -6.54 -5.36 -1.38
CA VAL A 850 -6.68 -6.67 -0.76
C VAL A 850 -7.49 -6.47 0.51
N LEU A 851 -8.37 -7.41 0.82
CA LEU A 851 -9.20 -7.36 2.04
C LEU A 851 -8.94 -8.60 2.87
N SER A 852 -8.70 -8.38 4.15
CA SER A 852 -8.63 -9.47 5.13
C SER A 852 -9.99 -10.19 5.24
N GLY A 853 -9.98 -11.45 5.69
CA GLY A 853 -11.19 -12.21 5.97
C GLY A 853 -12.07 -11.53 7.01
N THR A 854 -11.47 -10.85 8.00
CA THR A 854 -12.16 -9.98 8.95
C THR A 854 -12.91 -8.85 8.25
N SER A 855 -12.25 -8.13 7.34
CA SER A 855 -12.87 -7.02 6.60
C SER A 855 -14.07 -7.49 5.78
N ILE A 856 -13.97 -8.66 5.12
CA ILE A 856 -15.06 -9.28 4.37
C ILE A 856 -16.23 -9.68 5.28
N GLN A 857 -15.97 -10.24 6.46
CA GLN A 857 -17.01 -10.59 7.43
C GLN A 857 -17.71 -9.35 8.00
N ASN A 858 -16.95 -8.28 8.26
CA ASN A 858 -17.51 -7.00 8.69
C ASN A 858 -18.49 -6.45 7.66
N LEU A 859 -18.16 -6.52 6.36
CA LEU A 859 -19.07 -6.17 5.27
C LEU A 859 -20.33 -7.03 5.24
N GLN A 860 -20.18 -8.35 5.35
CA GLN A 860 -21.32 -9.27 5.33
C GLN A 860 -22.26 -9.04 6.51
N SER A 861 -21.71 -8.90 7.72
CA SER A 861 -22.51 -8.64 8.92
C SER A 861 -23.28 -7.31 8.85
N ASP A 862 -22.67 -6.26 8.28
CA ASP A 862 -23.31 -4.96 8.03
C ASP A 862 -24.53 -5.10 7.11
N ILE A 863 -24.36 -5.80 5.98
CA ILE A 863 -25.44 -6.03 5.01
C ILE A 863 -26.56 -6.87 5.63
N GLU A 864 -26.23 -7.92 6.38
CA GLU A 864 -27.20 -8.76 7.07
C GLU A 864 -27.97 -7.98 8.15
N GLU A 865 -27.30 -7.12 8.91
CA GLU A 865 -27.91 -6.28 9.92
C GLU A 865 -28.88 -5.27 9.29
N LYS A 866 -28.48 -4.60 8.21
CA LYS A 866 -29.36 -3.72 7.43
C LYS A 866 -30.57 -4.48 6.91
N TRP A 867 -30.39 -5.69 6.41
CA TRP A 867 -31.51 -6.52 5.95
C TRP A 867 -32.45 -6.93 7.07
N LYS A 868 -31.92 -7.32 8.25
CA LYS A 868 -32.74 -7.65 9.43
C LYS A 868 -33.57 -6.44 9.88
N ASN A 869 -32.97 -5.25 9.87
CA ASN A 869 -33.59 -3.99 10.27
C ASN A 869 -34.26 -3.22 9.13
N ARG A 870 -34.54 -3.87 7.99
CA ARG A 870 -35.05 -3.24 6.76
C ARG A 870 -36.35 -2.46 6.89
N MET A 871 -37.12 -2.67 7.96
CA MET A 871 -38.38 -1.93 8.20
C MET A 871 -38.15 -0.51 8.72
N VAL A 872 -36.98 -0.25 9.31
CA VAL A 872 -36.65 1.02 10.01
C VAL A 872 -35.46 1.75 9.41
N ASN A 873 -34.84 1.21 8.35
CA ASN A 873 -33.80 1.89 7.56
C ASN A 873 -34.29 2.15 6.13
N ASP A 874 -33.43 2.73 5.29
CA ASP A 874 -33.75 3.12 3.90
C ASP A 874 -34.24 1.97 3.00
N LEU A 875 -33.98 0.70 3.35
CA LEU A 875 -34.56 -0.44 2.63
C LEU A 875 -36.09 -0.49 2.74
N ASN A 876 -36.71 0.19 3.70
CA ASN A 876 -38.17 0.27 3.82
C ASN A 876 -38.82 0.98 2.61
N GLN A 877 -38.04 1.81 1.91
CA GLN A 877 -38.45 2.51 0.70
C GLN A 877 -38.37 1.60 -0.54
N PHE A 878 -37.74 0.44 -0.43
CA PHE A 878 -37.58 -0.49 -1.54
C PHE A 878 -38.90 -1.20 -1.83
N PHE A 879 -39.48 -0.96 -3.01
CA PHE A 879 -40.84 -1.40 -3.35
C PHE A 879 -41.07 -2.90 -3.17
N LEU A 880 -40.05 -3.71 -3.46
CA LEU A 880 -40.16 -5.16 -3.40
C LEU A 880 -40.27 -5.70 -1.96
N LEU A 881 -39.96 -4.88 -0.95
CA LEU A 881 -40.06 -5.24 0.46
C LEU A 881 -41.38 -4.78 1.10
N ASN A 882 -42.20 -4.02 0.38
CA ASN A 882 -43.43 -3.46 0.91
C ASN A 882 -44.65 -4.31 0.51
N ASN A 883 -45.17 -5.09 1.48
CA ASN A 883 -46.34 -5.96 1.31
C ASN A 883 -47.60 -5.23 0.81
N GLU A 884 -47.74 -3.94 1.10
CA GLU A 884 -48.91 -3.14 0.67
C GLU A 884 -48.91 -2.80 -0.83
N CYS A 885 -47.74 -2.85 -1.48
CA CYS A 885 -47.59 -2.58 -2.91
C CYS A 885 -47.97 -3.78 -3.78
N VAL A 886 -48.02 -5.00 -3.20
CA VAL A 886 -48.29 -6.27 -3.89
C VAL A 886 -49.77 -6.70 -3.76
N LEU A 887 -50.42 -6.39 -2.63
CA LEU A 887 -51.78 -6.88 -2.32
C LEU A 887 -52.94 -6.23 -3.12
N MET A 888 -52.73 -5.04 -3.71
CA MET A 888 -53.78 -4.36 -4.51
C MET A 888 -53.78 -4.72 -6.00
N ALA A 889 -52.78 -5.45 -6.49
CA ALA A 889 -52.72 -5.94 -7.87
C ALA A 889 -53.74 -7.06 -8.14
N ASP A 890 -54.00 -7.89 -7.13
CA ASP A 890 -54.90 -9.05 -7.18
C ASP A 890 -56.38 -8.65 -7.09
N THR A 891 -56.72 -7.61 -6.32
CA THR A 891 -58.12 -7.15 -6.12
C THR A 891 -58.72 -6.44 -7.35
N ALA A 892 -57.87 -5.99 -8.29
CA ALA A 892 -58.30 -5.45 -9.58
C ALA A 892 -58.69 -6.54 -10.60
N ARG A 893 -58.57 -7.84 -10.27
CA ARG A 893 -59.14 -8.94 -11.09
C ARG A 893 -60.60 -9.24 -10.74
N THR A 894 -61.05 -8.93 -9.52
CA THR A 894 -62.40 -9.27 -9.06
C THR A 894 -63.46 -8.20 -9.33
N THR A 895 -63.08 -6.98 -9.71
CA THR A 895 -64.04 -5.87 -9.96
C THR A 895 -64.38 -5.63 -11.43
N ALA A 896 -63.78 -6.38 -12.37
CA ALA A 896 -64.10 -6.29 -13.81
C ALA A 896 -65.09 -7.37 -14.30
N CYS A 897 -65.55 -8.26 -13.42
CA CYS A 897 -66.53 -9.30 -13.74
C CYS A 897 -67.66 -9.29 -12.71
N GLY A 898 -68.56 -8.30 -12.80
CA GLY A 898 -69.62 -8.12 -11.82
C GLY A 898 -70.59 -6.98 -12.13
N ILE A 899 -70.81 -6.66 -13.41
CA ILE A 899 -72.04 -5.99 -13.85
C ILE A 899 -72.84 -7.07 -14.58
N SER A 900 -74.13 -7.19 -14.21
CA SER A 900 -75.14 -8.13 -14.71
C SER A 900 -75.23 -9.49 -13.98
N ARG A 901 -76.02 -9.55 -12.91
CA ARG A 901 -77.33 -10.24 -12.87
C ARG A 901 -77.94 -10.17 -11.47
N LYS A 902 -79.15 -9.58 -11.41
CA LYS A 902 -80.24 -9.64 -10.41
C LYS A 902 -79.88 -9.63 -8.92
#